data_AF-A0A2V1IPL6-F1
#
_entry.id   AF-A0A2V1IPL6-F1
#
_cell.length_a   1.000
_cell.length_b   1.000
_cell.length_c   1.000
_cell.angle_alpha   90.00
_cell.angle_beta   90.00
_cell.angle_gamma   90.00
#
_symmetry.space_group_name_H-M   'P 1'
#
loop_
_entity.id
_entity.type
_entity.pdbx_description
1 polymer ?
#
loop_
_entity_poly.entity_id
_entity_poly.type
_entity_poly.pdbx_seq_one_letter_code
_entity_poly.pdbx_strand_id
1 'polypeptide(L)'
;MKLFPLVAALALAFSADAAGKKLYDFVVPRDGSFREAIEAANNRADTTARFRIFLMDGDYVIPTAGKTTGGDGKEYGDPRSWLKTPNVSIIGESREGTVLVNTTPPATWDNGFGPSCPLEGIGKGDVLIIEYPAHDTYLQDLTMKSGMADHTGRNIVLHDRSDKTIARNICIWGYQDTYVSNNRDGRFYFDGGVIRGRTDYICGKGDVYYGGVTFQQCGQGGYLAVPSVPRKYGYVMDSCYIKSETPDVTYYLGRPWGKGTPTAIWINTTVDVSPITKDKRGYNGWADMSGGWPARFAEYNTCLTSGKALDLSGRRSLYVDREGKEHSNSPVLTDAEARSYTKAAVLDGWNPDAAVAAAPLPKNVHVKNNQLRWTGSGEALLYAVCRHGKVVAFTTDTVYNVGPDSSADCWSVRAANFMGGLGEAVAATDGGAKETGKGSRYAKRILRTTDQDFLRSDEARRIGDQVLLWQRVTGGWPKNIDMVTPMTQEEKAAVLANKERRYDSTTDNDATTTQMIYLARLYQATGDVRYRAGFRAGVDYLLSGQYKNGGWPQFWPVQRDYQPHITYNDDAMVNTMVLLRDIRLGIEPFGGDLCDRTRKNKMKKAFDKGVECILATQIVTDGVATVWCQQHDRETLKPAPARAYELPSYCSQESAWIVRMLMEIPDPDKKVKAAVHAAMAWFDKYKLTGLRYRRVMENGKWNAVLTPDSLAGPIWARYYDLDHCVPFVCDRDGIPRRSLEDIGSERRNGYAWFGNRPAELYDLYDKWADRYDPQNKVSISFRTKGANENGTFTLGVQPKVRESHFDAIVSRGESIQAAIDKAPENGSEPYRILVRKGLYNQKVIIDRPNIVLVGEQRDSCIIVGAEGQGSVMVSEFRGEKAPRGIISLTEKADDCLISGLTVINNYGTTVSNTTSHQFAVFGKATRTIIINSNIISDGNDALSLWGKGEDGRGGLYYHSDLYLRCPGVDFICPRGTCYATRCRFIGDTRAILWHDGRGDINNKFVVTNSEFDALEPTPLGRYHHDSQFLILNCRMSRNIIDADIDHAYKRQPELAEGKNLDLCPWGHRVYYYGCVREGGHSGWLADNISSAEGSPEFHAVTARWTFDGKWDPEKRIRDLWQVVAY
;
A
#
# COMPACT_ATOMS: atom_id res chain seq x y z
N MET A 1 44.40 -32.94 35.70
CA MET A 1 44.74 -33.99 34.72
C MET A 1 43.50 -34.81 34.41
N LYS A 2 42.81 -34.49 33.30
CA LYS A 2 41.99 -35.39 32.47
C LYS A 2 41.36 -34.54 31.36
N LEU A 3 41.76 -34.85 30.13
CA LEU A 3 41.34 -34.24 28.87
C LEU A 3 39.83 -34.42 28.63
N PHE A 4 39.19 -33.43 28.01
CA PHE A 4 38.02 -33.65 27.16
C PHE A 4 38.24 -32.94 25.80
N PRO A 5 37.87 -33.59 24.67
CA PRO A 5 38.42 -33.29 23.36
C PRO A 5 37.60 -32.28 22.57
N LEU A 6 38.28 -31.60 21.63
CA LEU A 6 37.69 -30.96 20.47
C LEU A 6 36.69 -31.93 19.79
N VAL A 7 35.41 -31.58 19.79
CA VAL A 7 34.48 -32.08 18.79
C VAL A 7 34.22 -30.94 17.84
N ALA A 8 34.98 -30.95 16.75
CA ALA A 8 34.64 -30.22 15.54
C ALA A 8 33.30 -30.77 15.04
N ALA A 9 32.21 -30.05 15.30
CA ALA A 9 31.00 -30.22 14.53
C ALA A 9 31.33 -29.70 13.12
N LEU A 10 31.66 -30.62 12.21
CA LEU A 10 31.55 -30.39 10.78
C LEU A 10 30.11 -29.93 10.52
N ALA A 11 29.90 -28.62 10.52
CA ALA A 11 28.94 -28.04 9.61
C ALA A 11 29.46 -28.42 8.22
N LEU A 12 28.91 -29.50 7.66
CA LEU A 12 28.73 -29.59 6.22
C LEU A 12 27.80 -28.43 5.85
N ALA A 13 28.37 -27.22 5.85
CA ALA A 13 27.99 -26.23 4.88
C ALA A 13 28.12 -26.97 3.55
N PHE A 14 27.00 -27.23 2.90
CA PHE A 14 27.05 -27.18 1.46
C PHE A 14 27.61 -25.80 1.15
N SER A 15 28.92 -25.72 0.92
CA SER A 15 29.43 -24.73 0.01
C SER A 15 28.51 -24.86 -1.20
N ALA A 16 27.97 -23.74 -1.65
CA ALA A 16 27.64 -23.63 -3.06
C ALA A 16 28.97 -23.79 -3.80
N ASP A 17 29.47 -25.03 -3.88
CA ASP A 17 30.44 -25.42 -4.87
C ASP A 17 29.87 -24.92 -6.17
N ALA A 18 30.70 -24.19 -6.90
CA ALA A 18 30.35 -23.47 -8.11
C ALA A 18 29.70 -24.41 -9.13
N ALA A 19 28.40 -24.65 -8.98
CA ALA A 19 27.58 -25.31 -9.97
C ALA A 19 27.53 -24.32 -11.13
N GLY A 20 28.33 -24.59 -12.15
CA GLY A 20 28.38 -23.76 -13.35
C GLY A 20 26.98 -23.49 -13.88
N LYS A 21 26.82 -22.35 -14.55
CA LYS A 21 25.53 -21.97 -15.14
C LYS A 21 24.97 -23.12 -15.98
N LYS A 22 23.69 -23.47 -15.78
CA LYS A 22 23.03 -24.60 -16.44
C LYS A 22 21.59 -24.22 -16.78
N LEU A 23 21.10 -24.65 -17.95
CA LEU A 23 19.69 -24.55 -18.29
C LEU A 23 18.84 -25.56 -17.48
N TYR A 24 17.52 -25.42 -17.53
CA TYR A 24 16.61 -26.42 -16.98
C TYR A 24 16.79 -27.78 -17.66
N ASP A 25 16.62 -28.85 -16.89
CA ASP A 25 16.74 -30.23 -17.39
C ASP A 25 15.50 -30.64 -18.20
N PHE A 26 14.34 -30.05 -17.90
CA PHE A 26 13.11 -30.22 -18.66
C PHE A 26 12.30 -28.92 -18.64
N VAL A 27 11.81 -28.47 -19.80
CA VAL A 27 10.88 -27.33 -19.92
C VAL A 27 9.56 -27.85 -20.47
N VAL A 28 8.47 -27.66 -19.72
CA VAL A 28 7.11 -27.96 -20.16
C VAL A 28 6.56 -26.73 -20.87
N PRO A 29 6.38 -26.76 -22.21
CA PRO A 29 5.77 -25.65 -22.94
C PRO A 29 4.30 -25.47 -22.54
N ARG A 30 3.64 -24.40 -23.00
CA ARG A 30 2.26 -24.05 -22.58
C ARG A 30 1.21 -25.09 -22.96
N ASP A 31 1.48 -25.87 -23.99
CA ASP A 31 0.70 -27.00 -24.52
C ASP A 31 1.34 -28.37 -24.20
N GLY A 32 2.37 -28.37 -23.33
CA GLY A 32 3.15 -29.55 -22.99
C GLY A 32 2.53 -30.42 -21.89
N SER A 33 3.17 -31.57 -21.63
CA SER A 33 2.73 -32.54 -20.65
C SER A 33 3.55 -32.48 -19.36
N PHE A 34 2.88 -32.19 -18.23
CA PHE A 34 3.50 -32.31 -16.91
C PHE A 34 3.91 -33.76 -16.59
N ARG A 35 3.16 -34.76 -17.09
CA ARG A 35 3.48 -36.18 -16.84
C ARG A 35 4.81 -36.58 -17.47
N GLU A 36 5.06 -36.14 -18.69
CA GLU A 36 6.32 -36.43 -19.39
C GLU A 36 7.52 -35.86 -18.63
N ALA A 37 7.39 -34.66 -18.05
CA ALA A 37 8.45 -34.07 -17.23
C ALA A 37 8.72 -34.87 -15.95
N ILE A 38 7.66 -35.32 -15.27
CA ILE A 38 7.78 -36.17 -14.07
C ILE A 38 8.39 -37.53 -14.42
N GLU A 39 7.97 -38.13 -15.54
CA GLU A 39 8.53 -39.39 -16.02
C GLU A 39 10.02 -39.25 -16.38
N ALA A 40 10.40 -38.17 -17.08
CA ALA A 40 11.79 -37.87 -17.38
C ALA A 40 12.64 -37.72 -16.11
N ALA A 41 12.12 -37.01 -15.09
CA ALA A 41 12.82 -36.90 -13.82
C ALA A 41 12.99 -38.25 -13.13
N ASN A 42 11.94 -39.08 -13.10
CA ASN A 42 11.93 -40.40 -12.46
C ASN A 42 12.88 -41.40 -13.15
N ASN A 43 12.95 -41.36 -14.47
CA ASN A 43 13.71 -42.33 -15.28
C ASN A 43 15.17 -41.92 -15.51
N ARG A 44 15.62 -40.79 -14.94
CA ARG A 44 16.99 -40.32 -15.14
C ARG A 44 18.01 -41.24 -14.47
N ALA A 45 19.19 -41.34 -15.08
CA ALA A 45 20.28 -42.19 -14.56
C ALA A 45 20.99 -41.58 -13.33
N ASP A 46 21.25 -40.26 -13.33
CA ASP A 46 21.91 -39.57 -12.22
C ASP A 46 20.89 -38.91 -11.28
N THR A 47 20.74 -39.49 -10.09
CA THR A 47 19.87 -38.99 -9.03
C THR A 47 20.60 -38.14 -7.99
N THR A 48 21.93 -38.04 -8.09
CA THR A 48 22.77 -37.20 -7.21
C THR A 48 22.73 -35.74 -7.64
N ALA A 49 22.66 -35.47 -8.94
CA ALA A 49 22.45 -34.14 -9.47
C ALA A 49 20.98 -33.71 -9.34
N ARG A 50 20.78 -32.40 -9.12
CA ARG A 50 19.45 -31.79 -9.10
C ARG A 50 18.86 -31.72 -10.50
N PHE A 51 17.66 -32.28 -10.67
CA PHE A 51 16.87 -32.24 -11.91
C PHE A 51 15.79 -31.16 -11.83
N ARG A 52 15.81 -30.20 -12.74
CA ARG A 52 14.95 -29.00 -12.68
C ARG A 52 13.95 -29.01 -13.83
N ILE A 53 12.68 -29.11 -13.46
CA ILE A 53 11.52 -28.98 -14.35
C ILE A 53 11.05 -27.52 -14.27
N PHE A 54 10.94 -26.86 -15.42
CA PHE A 54 10.31 -25.55 -15.53
C PHE A 54 9.00 -25.68 -16.30
N LEU A 55 7.90 -25.20 -15.72
CA LEU A 55 6.60 -25.10 -16.37
C LEU A 55 6.38 -23.65 -16.83
N MET A 56 6.06 -23.47 -18.11
CA MET A 56 5.61 -22.17 -18.58
C MET A 56 4.24 -21.80 -17.98
N ASP A 57 3.84 -20.54 -18.10
CA ASP A 57 2.48 -20.13 -17.76
C ASP A 57 1.48 -20.84 -18.70
N GLY A 58 0.53 -21.57 -18.13
CA GLY A 58 -0.48 -22.37 -18.82
C GLY A 58 -1.41 -23.08 -17.85
N ASP A 59 -2.60 -23.45 -18.35
CA ASP A 59 -3.59 -24.26 -17.65
C ASP A 59 -3.45 -25.73 -18.07
N TYR A 60 -2.70 -26.50 -17.29
CA TYR A 60 -2.38 -27.89 -17.56
C TYR A 60 -3.41 -28.83 -16.93
N VAL A 61 -4.23 -29.45 -17.78
CA VAL A 61 -5.09 -30.57 -17.37
C VAL A 61 -4.29 -31.87 -17.49
N ILE A 62 -3.94 -32.47 -16.37
CA ILE A 62 -3.16 -33.71 -16.27
C ILE A 62 -4.08 -34.89 -16.59
N PRO A 63 -3.89 -35.60 -17.73
CA PRO A 63 -4.73 -36.74 -18.11
C PRO A 63 -4.55 -37.91 -17.14
N THR A 64 -5.42 -38.92 -17.19
CA THR A 64 -5.22 -40.16 -16.41
C THR A 64 -4.16 -41.06 -17.06
N ALA A 65 -3.44 -41.86 -16.26
CA ALA A 65 -2.41 -42.78 -16.75
C ALA A 65 -2.41 -44.11 -15.97
N GLY A 66 -2.89 -45.18 -16.59
CA GLY A 66 -3.11 -46.47 -15.91
C GLY A 66 -4.53 -46.58 -15.32
N LYS A 67 -4.74 -47.55 -14.43
CA LYS A 67 -6.04 -47.80 -13.80
C LYS A 67 -5.94 -47.82 -12.27
N THR A 68 -7.02 -47.45 -11.60
CA THR A 68 -7.19 -47.56 -10.15
C THR A 68 -8.63 -47.91 -9.79
N THR A 69 -8.81 -48.65 -8.71
CA THR A 69 -10.13 -49.05 -8.22
C THR A 69 -10.72 -47.98 -7.28
N GLY A 70 -11.95 -47.54 -7.57
CA GLY A 70 -12.71 -46.60 -6.75
C GLY A 70 -13.28 -47.24 -5.48
N GLY A 71 -13.76 -46.39 -4.56
CA GLY A 71 -14.46 -46.82 -3.35
C GLY A 71 -15.77 -47.57 -3.62
N ASP A 72 -16.37 -47.39 -4.81
CA ASP A 72 -17.55 -48.11 -5.29
C ASP A 72 -17.21 -49.47 -5.93
N GLY A 73 -15.93 -49.87 -5.94
CA GLY A 73 -15.44 -51.14 -6.50
C GLY A 73 -15.24 -51.15 -8.02
N LYS A 74 -15.43 -50.03 -8.73
CA LYS A 74 -15.22 -49.94 -10.19
C LYS A 74 -13.82 -49.46 -10.55
N GLU A 75 -13.39 -49.75 -11.78
CA GLU A 75 -12.12 -49.29 -12.34
C GLU A 75 -12.25 -47.92 -12.99
N TYR A 76 -11.30 -47.03 -12.70
CA TYR A 76 -11.18 -45.68 -13.26
C TYR A 76 -9.77 -45.46 -13.81
N GLY A 77 -9.59 -44.45 -14.67
CA GLY A 77 -8.25 -43.99 -15.03
C GLY A 77 -7.54 -43.42 -13.80
N ASP A 78 -6.26 -43.73 -13.61
CA ASP A 78 -5.49 -43.24 -12.47
C ASP A 78 -5.10 -41.77 -12.64
N PRO A 79 -5.60 -40.85 -11.78
CA PRO A 79 -5.33 -39.42 -11.91
C PRO A 79 -3.99 -39.00 -11.29
N ARG A 80 -3.32 -39.87 -10.53
CA ARG A 80 -2.17 -39.50 -9.68
C ARG A 80 -0.90 -39.27 -10.49
N SER A 81 -0.15 -38.23 -10.15
CA SER A 81 1.22 -38.02 -10.63
C SER A 81 2.21 -38.42 -9.55
N TRP A 82 3.22 -39.23 -9.89
CA TRP A 82 4.14 -39.81 -8.90
C TRP A 82 5.56 -39.29 -9.11
N LEU A 83 6.10 -38.58 -8.12
CA LEU A 83 7.53 -38.23 -8.06
C LEU A 83 8.24 -39.23 -7.15
N LYS A 84 9.17 -40.03 -7.70
CA LYS A 84 9.76 -41.20 -7.03
C LYS A 84 11.28 -41.11 -6.82
N THR A 85 11.85 -39.94 -7.10
CA THR A 85 13.30 -39.73 -7.22
C THR A 85 13.71 -38.47 -6.45
N PRO A 86 14.89 -38.43 -5.81
CA PRO A 86 15.31 -37.30 -4.98
C PRO A 86 15.75 -36.08 -5.80
N ASN A 87 16.09 -34.97 -5.15
CA ASN A 87 16.74 -33.80 -5.75
C ASN A 87 16.00 -33.22 -6.98
N VAL A 88 14.66 -33.16 -6.95
CA VAL A 88 13.88 -32.58 -8.06
C VAL A 88 13.39 -31.19 -7.71
N SER A 89 13.50 -30.26 -8.65
CA SER A 89 12.84 -28.96 -8.60
C SER A 89 11.71 -28.89 -9.61
N ILE A 90 10.55 -28.38 -9.20
CA ILE A 90 9.41 -28.08 -10.06
C ILE A 90 9.10 -26.59 -9.92
N ILE A 91 9.33 -25.83 -10.99
CA ILE A 91 9.30 -24.38 -11.00
C ILE A 91 8.24 -23.92 -11.99
N GLY A 92 7.23 -23.16 -11.55
CA GLY A 92 6.34 -22.46 -12.46
C GLY A 92 6.92 -21.12 -12.91
N GLU A 93 6.44 -20.64 -14.04
CA GLU A 93 6.76 -19.30 -14.54
C GLU A 93 6.16 -18.23 -13.62
N SER A 94 4.93 -18.45 -13.14
CA SER A 94 4.28 -17.66 -12.10
C SER A 94 3.25 -18.50 -11.34
N ARG A 95 3.02 -18.16 -10.06
CA ARG A 95 2.03 -18.87 -9.23
C ARG A 95 0.64 -18.80 -9.84
N GLU A 96 0.22 -17.63 -10.31
CA GLU A 96 -1.12 -17.40 -10.87
C GLU A 96 -1.28 -17.96 -12.29
N GLY A 97 -0.20 -17.98 -13.07
CA GLY A 97 -0.23 -18.37 -14.49
C GLY A 97 0.10 -19.83 -14.77
N THR A 98 0.83 -20.52 -13.90
CA THR A 98 1.13 -21.96 -14.03
C THR A 98 0.14 -22.75 -13.16
N VAL A 99 -0.89 -23.32 -13.79
CA VAL A 99 -1.96 -24.04 -13.09
C VAL A 99 -1.99 -25.52 -13.50
N LEU A 100 -1.86 -26.43 -12.54
CA LEU A 100 -1.95 -27.87 -12.74
C LEU A 100 -3.27 -28.39 -12.16
N VAL A 101 -4.04 -29.15 -12.94
CA VAL A 101 -5.30 -29.79 -12.50
C VAL A 101 -5.33 -31.24 -12.93
N ASN A 102 -5.57 -32.21 -12.03
CA ASN A 102 -5.73 -33.60 -12.43
C ASN A 102 -7.15 -33.93 -12.92
N THR A 103 -7.28 -34.94 -13.78
CA THR A 103 -8.59 -35.39 -14.28
C THR A 103 -9.19 -36.47 -13.38
N THR A 104 -10.26 -36.14 -12.65
CA THR A 104 -10.98 -37.08 -11.76
C THR A 104 -12.40 -37.39 -12.26
N PRO A 105 -12.97 -38.57 -11.96
CA PRO A 105 -14.36 -38.88 -12.31
C PRO A 105 -15.35 -38.02 -11.50
N PRO A 106 -16.59 -37.84 -12.01
CA PRO A 106 -17.64 -37.12 -11.30
C PRO A 106 -18.05 -37.83 -9.99
N ALA A 107 -18.69 -37.07 -9.10
CA ALA A 107 -19.15 -37.53 -7.79
C ALA A 107 -20.42 -38.40 -7.87
N THR A 108 -20.25 -39.67 -8.28
CA THR A 108 -21.37 -40.61 -8.48
C THR A 108 -21.56 -41.61 -7.34
N TRP A 109 -20.70 -41.59 -6.33
CA TRP A 109 -20.70 -42.57 -5.23
C TRP A 109 -21.15 -41.91 -3.93
N ASP A 110 -22.00 -42.58 -3.13
CA ASP A 110 -22.31 -42.13 -1.77
C ASP A 110 -21.47 -42.94 -0.78
N ASN A 111 -20.55 -42.25 -0.09
CA ASN A 111 -19.66 -42.86 0.90
C ASN A 111 -20.24 -42.86 2.32
N GLY A 112 -21.52 -42.52 2.48
CA GLY A 112 -22.21 -42.39 3.77
C GLY A 112 -22.22 -40.96 4.33
N PHE A 113 -21.59 -40.01 3.66
CA PHE A 113 -21.59 -38.58 4.02
C PHE A 113 -22.12 -37.68 2.89
N GLY A 114 -22.69 -38.28 1.84
CA GLY A 114 -23.24 -37.59 0.67
C GLY A 114 -22.49 -37.90 -0.63
N PRO A 115 -22.91 -37.27 -1.75
CA PRO A 115 -22.32 -37.50 -3.06
C PRO A 115 -20.81 -37.22 -3.06
N SER A 116 -20.04 -38.20 -3.50
CA SER A 116 -18.58 -38.24 -3.40
C SER A 116 -17.94 -38.75 -4.69
N CYS A 117 -16.75 -38.26 -5.00
CA CYS A 117 -15.90 -38.81 -6.05
C CYS A 117 -15.55 -40.27 -5.70
N PRO A 118 -15.71 -41.25 -6.61
CA PRO A 118 -15.29 -42.63 -6.38
C PRO A 118 -13.80 -42.77 -6.02
N LEU A 119 -12.96 -41.79 -6.41
CA LEU A 119 -11.53 -41.75 -6.09
C LEU A 119 -11.20 -40.87 -4.89
N GLU A 120 -12.18 -40.52 -4.04
CA GLU A 120 -11.92 -39.78 -2.82
C GLU A 120 -11.09 -40.62 -1.83
N GLY A 121 -10.11 -39.97 -1.21
CA GLY A 121 -9.27 -40.55 -0.16
C GLY A 121 -7.78 -40.38 -0.37
N ILE A 122 -7.04 -40.43 0.75
CA ILE A 122 -5.59 -40.23 0.77
C ILE A 122 -4.90 -41.28 -0.12
N GLY A 123 -4.15 -40.82 -1.12
CA GLY A 123 -3.43 -41.65 -2.06
C GLY A 123 -4.30 -42.26 -3.16
N LYS A 124 -5.51 -41.75 -3.42
CA LYS A 124 -6.41 -42.28 -4.47
C LYS A 124 -6.59 -41.33 -5.65
N GLY A 125 -6.90 -40.07 -5.38
CA GLY A 125 -7.21 -39.06 -6.41
C GLY A 125 -6.33 -37.82 -6.36
N ASP A 126 -5.15 -37.97 -5.76
CA ASP A 126 -4.21 -36.90 -5.45
C ASP A 126 -3.60 -36.30 -6.73
N VAL A 127 -3.29 -35.00 -6.72
CA VAL A 127 -2.66 -34.34 -7.90
C VAL A 127 -1.19 -34.76 -8.03
N LEU A 128 -0.41 -34.58 -6.96
CA LEU A 128 1.00 -34.96 -6.89
C LEU A 128 1.28 -35.77 -5.62
N ILE A 129 1.88 -36.95 -5.80
CA ILE A 129 2.41 -37.78 -4.73
C ILE A 129 3.93 -37.77 -4.82
N ILE A 130 4.58 -37.30 -3.75
CA ILE A 130 6.03 -37.40 -3.59
C ILE A 130 6.30 -38.67 -2.77
N GLU A 131 6.73 -39.73 -3.44
CA GLU A 131 6.86 -41.07 -2.86
C GLU A 131 8.30 -41.35 -2.42
N TYR A 132 8.45 -42.10 -1.32
CA TYR A 132 9.75 -42.65 -0.93
C TYR A 132 10.33 -43.54 -2.06
N PRO A 133 11.62 -43.41 -2.46
CA PRO A 133 12.71 -42.75 -1.75
C PRO A 133 13.00 -41.29 -2.15
N ALA A 134 12.07 -40.56 -2.77
CA ALA A 134 12.28 -39.13 -3.06
C ALA A 134 12.57 -38.34 -1.78
N HIS A 135 13.43 -37.32 -1.88
CA HIS A 135 13.78 -36.35 -0.84
C HIS A 135 14.40 -35.10 -1.47
N ASP A 136 14.54 -34.00 -0.71
CA ASP A 136 15.11 -32.72 -1.18
C ASP A 136 14.37 -32.13 -2.41
N THR A 137 13.05 -32.31 -2.43
CA THR A 137 12.15 -31.74 -3.45
C THR A 137 11.96 -30.25 -3.25
N TYR A 138 11.94 -29.48 -4.34
CA TYR A 138 11.72 -28.03 -4.31
C TYR A 138 10.59 -27.62 -5.27
N LEU A 139 9.56 -26.97 -4.75
CA LEU A 139 8.43 -26.47 -5.51
C LEU A 139 8.42 -24.94 -5.43
N GLN A 140 8.28 -24.23 -6.54
CA GLN A 140 8.16 -22.77 -6.53
C GLN A 140 7.21 -22.22 -7.60
N ASP A 141 6.46 -21.17 -7.24
CA ASP A 141 5.69 -20.30 -8.15
C ASP A 141 4.72 -21.07 -9.07
N LEU A 142 3.91 -21.97 -8.52
CA LEU A 142 2.91 -22.71 -9.28
C LEU A 142 1.63 -22.93 -8.47
N THR A 143 0.51 -23.12 -9.17
CA THR A 143 -0.77 -23.53 -8.60
C THR A 143 -1.05 -24.99 -8.93
N MET A 144 -1.38 -25.82 -7.93
CA MET A 144 -2.00 -27.13 -8.12
C MET A 144 -3.42 -27.09 -7.59
N LYS A 145 -4.38 -27.53 -8.40
CA LYS A 145 -5.78 -27.70 -8.01
C LYS A 145 -6.16 -29.14 -8.23
N SER A 146 -6.99 -29.69 -7.36
CA SER A 146 -7.59 -30.97 -7.66
C SER A 146 -8.78 -30.81 -8.61
N GLY A 147 -8.96 -31.80 -9.49
CA GLY A 147 -10.14 -31.91 -10.35
C GLY A 147 -11.41 -32.33 -9.61
N MET A 148 -11.34 -32.76 -8.35
CA MET A 148 -12.54 -33.07 -7.57
C MET A 148 -13.22 -31.78 -7.10
N ALA A 149 -14.54 -31.74 -7.24
CA ALA A 149 -15.34 -30.61 -6.78
C ALA A 149 -15.35 -30.50 -5.25
N ASP A 150 -15.50 -29.27 -4.74
CA ASP A 150 -15.76 -29.03 -3.32
C ASP A 150 -16.99 -29.83 -2.85
N HIS A 151 -17.03 -30.20 -1.58
CA HIS A 151 -18.09 -31.05 -0.98
C HIS A 151 -18.21 -32.49 -1.52
N THR A 152 -17.31 -32.95 -2.40
CA THR A 152 -17.38 -34.31 -2.99
C THR A 152 -16.36 -35.31 -2.46
N GLY A 153 -15.95 -35.15 -1.19
CA GLY A 153 -15.04 -36.06 -0.49
C GLY A 153 -13.64 -35.49 -0.24
N ARG A 154 -12.70 -36.36 0.14
CA ARG A 154 -11.29 -36.01 0.41
C ARG A 154 -10.58 -35.66 -0.89
N ASN A 155 -10.00 -34.47 -0.91
CA ASN A 155 -9.55 -33.75 -2.09
C ASN A 155 -8.07 -33.33 -1.98
N ILE A 156 -7.18 -34.31 -2.01
CA ILE A 156 -5.75 -34.14 -1.77
C ILE A 156 -5.10 -33.50 -3.00
N VAL A 157 -4.33 -32.44 -2.80
CA VAL A 157 -3.53 -31.82 -3.87
C VAL A 157 -2.09 -32.32 -3.79
N LEU A 158 -1.48 -32.25 -2.60
CA LEU A 158 -0.10 -32.67 -2.41
C LEU A 158 -0.02 -33.72 -1.30
N HIS A 159 0.34 -34.96 -1.68
CA HIS A 159 0.62 -36.06 -0.75
C HIS A 159 2.13 -36.28 -0.66
N ASP A 160 2.73 -35.81 0.43
CA ASP A 160 4.17 -35.81 0.58
C ASP A 160 4.64 -36.88 1.55
N ARG A 161 5.25 -37.96 1.04
CA ARG A 161 5.84 -39.05 1.83
C ARG A 161 7.36 -38.95 1.95
N SER A 162 7.94 -37.82 1.53
CA SER A 162 9.38 -37.61 1.47
C SER A 162 9.97 -36.97 2.73
N ASP A 163 11.21 -36.53 2.66
CA ASP A 163 11.90 -35.69 3.64
C ASP A 163 12.55 -34.49 2.92
N LYS A 164 12.61 -33.35 3.60
CA LYS A 164 13.20 -32.10 3.13
C LYS A 164 12.52 -31.47 1.91
N THR A 165 11.20 -31.53 1.82
CA THR A 165 10.46 -30.78 0.79
C THR A 165 10.40 -29.30 1.15
N ILE A 166 10.70 -28.45 0.16
CA ILE A 166 10.52 -27.01 0.22
C ILE A 166 9.42 -26.61 -0.77
N ALA A 167 8.41 -25.89 -0.29
CA ALA A 167 7.32 -25.34 -1.08
C ALA A 167 7.29 -23.81 -0.92
N ARG A 168 7.77 -23.09 -1.93
CA ARG A 168 7.91 -21.63 -1.90
C ARG A 168 6.91 -20.95 -2.81
N ASN A 169 6.08 -20.06 -2.26
CA ASN A 169 5.10 -19.29 -3.02
C ASN A 169 4.25 -20.16 -3.98
N ILE A 170 3.82 -21.34 -3.53
CA ILE A 170 2.89 -22.19 -4.30
C ILE A 170 1.46 -21.94 -3.85
N CYS A 171 0.49 -22.24 -4.72
CA CYS A 171 -0.91 -22.32 -4.34
C CYS A 171 -1.37 -23.78 -4.46
N ILE A 172 -1.91 -24.35 -3.39
CA ILE A 172 -2.57 -25.65 -3.43
C ILE A 172 -4.05 -25.49 -3.08
N TRP A 173 -4.90 -25.97 -3.99
CA TRP A 173 -6.32 -25.64 -4.01
C TRP A 173 -7.17 -26.91 -3.97
N GLY A 174 -7.67 -27.25 -2.79
CA GLY A 174 -8.57 -28.39 -2.58
C GLY A 174 -9.71 -28.02 -1.65
N TYR A 175 -10.25 -29.04 -0.98
CA TYR A 175 -11.37 -28.90 -0.04
C TYR A 175 -11.13 -29.61 1.28
N GLN A 176 -11.07 -30.95 1.27
CA GLN A 176 -10.70 -31.75 2.44
C GLN A 176 -9.33 -32.39 2.22
N ASP A 177 -8.48 -32.42 3.25
CA ASP A 177 -7.14 -33.04 3.20
C ASP A 177 -6.21 -32.46 2.11
N THR A 178 -6.31 -31.17 1.78
CA THR A 178 -5.59 -30.51 0.68
C THR A 178 -4.07 -30.80 0.65
N TYR A 179 -3.41 -30.76 1.81
CA TYR A 179 -2.02 -31.18 1.98
C TYR A 179 -1.89 -32.29 3.02
N VAL A 180 -1.20 -33.36 2.65
CA VAL A 180 -0.94 -34.50 3.52
C VAL A 180 0.57 -34.74 3.64
N SER A 181 1.18 -34.39 4.78
CA SER A 181 2.55 -34.79 5.09
C SER A 181 2.55 -36.20 5.67
N ASN A 182 2.87 -37.23 4.88
CA ASN A 182 2.75 -38.62 5.30
C ASN A 182 4.11 -39.30 5.51
N ASN A 183 4.98 -38.62 6.27
CA ASN A 183 6.21 -39.20 6.78
C ASN A 183 6.43 -38.76 8.23
N ARG A 184 6.50 -39.72 9.17
CA ARG A 184 6.70 -39.40 10.60
C ARG A 184 8.07 -38.83 10.90
N ASP A 185 9.06 -39.16 10.07
CA ASP A 185 10.46 -38.74 10.24
C ASP A 185 10.80 -37.55 9.35
N GLY A 186 9.84 -37.08 8.53
CA GLY A 186 10.02 -36.06 7.52
C GLY A 186 10.04 -34.63 8.07
N ARG A 187 10.77 -33.78 7.37
CA ARG A 187 10.85 -32.32 7.56
C ARG A 187 10.33 -31.63 6.32
N PHE A 188 9.46 -30.64 6.51
CA PHE A 188 8.80 -29.94 5.42
C PHE A 188 8.80 -28.44 5.68
N TYR A 189 9.05 -27.64 4.65
CA TYR A 189 9.10 -26.18 4.76
C TYR A 189 8.22 -25.52 3.70
N PHE A 190 7.27 -24.71 4.16
CA PHE A 190 6.50 -23.81 3.31
C PHE A 190 6.94 -22.35 3.54
N ASP A 191 7.26 -21.65 2.46
CA ASP A 191 7.71 -20.26 2.44
C ASP A 191 6.73 -19.40 1.62
N GLY A 192 5.77 -18.77 2.29
CA GLY A 192 4.67 -18.05 1.65
C GLY A 192 3.71 -18.96 0.87
N GLY A 193 2.92 -18.37 -0.02
CA GLY A 193 1.93 -19.09 -0.83
C GLY A 193 0.55 -19.20 -0.20
N VAL A 194 -0.32 -20.01 -0.82
CA VAL A 194 -1.72 -20.19 -0.44
C VAL A 194 -2.05 -21.68 -0.29
N ILE A 195 -2.68 -22.04 0.81
CA ILE A 195 -3.30 -23.36 1.01
C ILE A 195 -4.79 -23.12 1.22
N ARG A 196 -5.62 -23.51 0.26
CA ARG A 196 -7.08 -23.40 0.36
C ARG A 196 -7.71 -24.73 0.74
N GLY A 197 -8.61 -24.71 1.72
CA GLY A 197 -9.48 -25.84 2.04
C GLY A 197 -10.57 -25.47 3.04
N ARG A 198 -11.32 -26.48 3.48
CA ARG A 198 -12.39 -26.37 4.48
C ARG A 198 -12.19 -27.35 5.62
N THR A 199 -12.03 -28.64 5.35
CA THR A 199 -11.98 -29.69 6.39
C THR A 199 -10.60 -30.33 6.42
N ASP A 200 -9.95 -30.35 7.58
CA ASP A 200 -8.68 -31.07 7.82
C ASP A 200 -7.58 -30.79 6.78
N TYR A 201 -7.57 -29.58 6.22
CA TYR A 201 -6.94 -29.42 4.91
C TYR A 201 -5.41 -29.34 4.96
N ILE A 202 -4.79 -29.19 6.15
CA ILE A 202 -3.42 -29.66 6.38
C ILE A 202 -3.45 -30.78 7.41
N CYS A 203 -3.02 -31.98 7.04
CA CYS A 203 -3.08 -33.15 7.92
C CYS A 203 -1.90 -34.10 7.73
N GLY A 204 -1.68 -35.01 8.69
CA GLY A 204 -0.59 -35.99 8.60
C GLY A 204 0.43 -35.95 9.74
N LYS A 205 1.69 -36.19 9.42
CA LYS A 205 2.81 -36.59 10.30
C LYS A 205 4.07 -35.79 9.96
N GLY A 206 5.08 -35.89 10.81
CA GLY A 206 6.37 -35.21 10.65
C GLY A 206 6.36 -33.79 11.17
N ASP A 207 7.48 -33.09 10.97
CA ASP A 207 7.65 -31.70 11.40
C ASP A 207 7.53 -30.77 10.18
N VAL A 208 6.55 -29.86 10.23
CA VAL A 208 6.27 -28.92 9.15
C VAL A 208 6.41 -27.50 9.68
N TYR A 209 7.22 -26.69 9.01
CA TYR A 209 7.30 -25.26 9.26
C TYR A 209 6.59 -24.49 8.15
N TYR A 210 5.52 -23.77 8.49
CA TYR A 210 4.82 -22.86 7.59
C TYR A 210 5.21 -21.42 7.96
N GLY A 211 6.04 -20.79 7.13
CA GLY A 211 6.43 -19.38 7.29
C GLY A 211 5.67 -18.48 6.32
N GLY A 212 4.85 -17.55 6.81
CA GLY A 212 4.20 -16.55 5.94
C GLY A 212 3.10 -17.09 5.02
N VAL A 213 2.60 -18.31 5.26
CA VAL A 213 1.58 -18.96 4.42
C VAL A 213 0.19 -18.33 4.64
N THR A 214 -0.56 -18.14 3.54
CA THR A 214 -1.99 -17.82 3.61
C THR A 214 -2.83 -19.09 3.60
N PHE A 215 -3.61 -19.27 4.67
CA PHE A 215 -4.55 -20.34 4.89
C PHE A 215 -5.95 -19.85 4.53
N GLN A 216 -6.48 -20.25 3.37
CA GLN A 216 -7.75 -19.74 2.83
C GLN A 216 -8.90 -20.70 3.15
N GLN A 217 -9.72 -20.34 4.12
CA GLN A 217 -10.88 -21.11 4.56
C GLN A 217 -12.08 -20.86 3.64
N CYS A 218 -12.50 -21.90 2.92
CA CYS A 218 -13.52 -21.76 1.87
C CYS A 218 -14.97 -22.06 2.29
N GLY A 219 -15.21 -22.45 3.54
CA GLY A 219 -16.58 -22.73 4.00
C GLY A 219 -16.71 -22.85 5.51
N GLN A 220 -17.96 -22.85 5.98
CA GLN A 220 -18.31 -22.86 7.40
C GLN A 220 -17.97 -24.18 8.11
N GLY A 221 -17.71 -24.12 9.42
CA GLY A 221 -17.60 -25.27 10.32
C GLY A 221 -16.41 -26.22 10.05
N GLY A 222 -15.34 -25.70 9.46
CA GLY A 222 -14.16 -26.46 9.05
C GLY A 222 -13.00 -26.52 10.05
N TYR A 223 -11.93 -27.24 9.69
CA TYR A 223 -10.74 -27.46 10.52
C TYR A 223 -9.48 -27.23 9.70
N LEU A 224 -8.56 -26.41 10.22
CA LEU A 224 -7.32 -26.08 9.52
C LEU A 224 -6.26 -27.16 9.72
N ALA A 225 -5.63 -27.20 10.90
CA ALA A 225 -4.48 -28.05 11.19
C ALA A 225 -4.85 -29.36 11.89
N VAL A 226 -4.50 -30.49 11.29
CA VAL A 226 -4.85 -31.83 11.79
C VAL A 226 -3.62 -32.74 11.83
N PRO A 227 -2.63 -32.40 12.68
CA PRO A 227 -1.43 -33.21 12.84
C PRO A 227 -1.72 -34.51 13.59
N SER A 228 -0.84 -35.48 13.40
CA SER A 228 -0.90 -36.82 13.98
C SER A 228 0.36 -37.13 14.79
N VAL A 229 1.37 -37.73 14.18
CA VAL A 229 2.62 -38.12 14.85
C VAL A 229 3.75 -37.22 14.35
N PRO A 230 4.28 -36.31 15.18
CA PRO A 230 5.41 -35.45 14.81
C PRO A 230 6.72 -36.24 14.85
N ARG A 231 7.79 -35.66 14.28
CA ARG A 231 9.17 -36.10 14.57
C ARG A 231 9.56 -35.59 15.96
N LYS A 232 9.35 -34.30 16.20
CA LYS A 232 9.56 -33.65 17.50
C LYS A 232 8.63 -32.46 17.73
N TYR A 233 8.45 -31.59 16.73
CA TYR A 233 7.74 -30.32 16.87
C TYR A 233 6.33 -30.32 16.29
N GLY A 234 6.01 -31.20 15.34
CA GLY A 234 4.73 -31.20 14.65
C GLY A 234 4.59 -30.01 13.72
N TYR A 235 3.41 -29.41 13.68
CA TYR A 235 3.13 -28.30 12.76
C TYR A 235 3.36 -26.97 13.47
N VAL A 236 4.23 -26.14 12.90
CA VAL A 236 4.52 -24.80 13.38
C VAL A 236 4.19 -23.81 12.27
N MET A 237 3.24 -22.93 12.55
CA MET A 237 2.77 -21.86 11.67
C MET A 237 3.23 -20.53 12.25
N ASP A 238 4.13 -19.83 11.56
CA ASP A 238 4.71 -18.57 12.01
C ASP A 238 4.46 -17.46 10.97
N SER A 239 3.94 -16.33 11.45
CA SER A 239 3.65 -15.15 10.64
C SER A 239 2.65 -15.44 9.51
N CYS A 240 1.75 -16.39 9.73
CA CYS A 240 0.75 -16.83 8.77
C CYS A 240 -0.52 -15.96 8.78
N TYR A 241 -1.28 -16.03 7.70
CA TYR A 241 -2.56 -15.34 7.57
C TYR A 241 -3.70 -16.34 7.34
N ILE A 242 -4.75 -16.28 8.15
CA ILE A 242 -5.98 -17.06 7.94
C ILE A 242 -7.03 -16.16 7.29
N LYS A 243 -7.30 -16.43 6.02
CA LYS A 243 -8.24 -15.70 5.17
C LYS A 243 -9.59 -16.42 5.11
N SER A 244 -10.67 -15.66 5.24
CA SER A 244 -12.04 -16.15 4.98
C SER A 244 -12.45 -15.84 3.56
N GLU A 245 -12.96 -16.83 2.81
CA GLU A 245 -13.47 -16.57 1.44
C GLU A 245 -14.74 -15.72 1.44
N THR A 246 -15.58 -15.87 2.47
CA THR A 246 -16.80 -15.08 2.66
C THR A 246 -16.92 -14.63 4.13
N PRO A 247 -17.64 -13.53 4.43
CA PRO A 247 -17.72 -12.99 5.79
C PRO A 247 -18.36 -13.93 6.84
N ASP A 248 -19.18 -14.88 6.41
CA ASP A 248 -19.87 -15.87 7.24
C ASP A 248 -19.05 -17.14 7.51
N VAL A 249 -17.83 -17.24 6.95
CA VAL A 249 -16.93 -18.36 7.19
C VAL A 249 -16.61 -18.48 8.69
N THR A 250 -16.78 -19.69 9.21
CA THR A 250 -16.41 -20.08 10.56
C THR A 250 -15.48 -21.29 10.53
N TYR A 251 -14.54 -21.37 11.47
CA TYR A 251 -13.54 -22.43 11.48
C TYR A 251 -12.94 -22.69 12.87
N TYR A 252 -12.31 -23.86 13.01
CA TYR A 252 -11.41 -24.19 14.10
C TYR A 252 -9.98 -24.23 13.59
N LEU A 253 -9.03 -23.79 14.42
CA LEU A 253 -7.59 -23.81 14.12
C LEU A 253 -7.04 -25.22 13.91
N GLY A 254 -7.72 -26.23 14.46
CA GLY A 254 -7.33 -27.62 14.27
C GLY A 254 -8.05 -28.61 15.17
N ARG A 255 -7.72 -29.90 14.98
CA ARG A 255 -8.17 -31.02 15.81
C ARG A 255 -7.13 -32.17 15.84
N PRO A 256 -7.02 -32.93 16.94
CA PRO A 256 -5.92 -33.88 17.14
C PRO A 256 -6.15 -35.23 16.46
N TRP A 257 -5.39 -35.54 15.41
CA TRP A 257 -5.45 -36.85 14.76
C TRP A 257 -4.60 -37.90 15.45
N GLY A 258 -5.05 -38.34 16.62
CA GLY A 258 -4.36 -39.35 17.41
C GLY A 258 -4.52 -39.12 18.90
N LYS A 259 -3.73 -39.84 19.70
CA LYS A 259 -3.77 -39.83 21.16
C LYS A 259 -2.41 -39.39 21.71
N GLY A 260 -2.33 -38.19 22.28
CA GLY A 260 -1.18 -37.72 23.07
C GLY A 260 0.08 -37.34 22.28
N THR A 261 0.04 -37.36 20.95
CA THR A 261 1.17 -36.99 20.06
C THR A 261 0.93 -35.74 19.19
N PRO A 262 -0.31 -35.38 18.78
CA PRO A 262 -0.52 -34.25 17.88
C PRO A 262 -0.04 -32.91 18.44
N THR A 263 0.71 -32.14 17.64
CA THR A 263 1.19 -30.80 18.00
C THR A 263 0.93 -29.81 16.87
N ALA A 264 0.29 -28.68 17.18
CA ALA A 264 -0.01 -27.57 16.27
C ALA A 264 0.22 -26.24 16.99
N ILE A 265 1.12 -25.43 16.47
CA ILE A 265 1.58 -24.19 17.11
C ILE A 265 1.38 -23.04 16.12
N TRP A 266 0.58 -22.03 16.50
CA TRP A 266 0.37 -20.81 15.72
C TRP A 266 1.08 -19.63 16.40
N ILE A 267 1.93 -18.91 15.68
CA ILE A 267 2.74 -17.80 16.20
C ILE A 267 2.60 -16.61 15.24
N ASN A 268 2.35 -15.42 15.79
CA ASN A 268 2.24 -14.16 15.03
C ASN A 268 1.20 -14.25 13.89
N THR A 269 0.06 -14.88 14.15
CA THR A 269 -0.95 -15.17 13.13
C THR A 269 -1.92 -14.00 12.96
N THR A 270 -2.14 -13.57 11.73
CA THR A 270 -3.21 -12.62 11.38
C THR A 270 -4.45 -13.39 10.91
N VAL A 271 -5.66 -12.95 11.27
CA VAL A 271 -6.92 -13.58 10.82
C VAL A 271 -7.96 -12.56 10.39
N ASP A 272 -8.79 -12.87 9.39
CA ASP A 272 -9.91 -11.98 9.01
C ASP A 272 -11.00 -11.93 10.08
N VAL A 273 -11.37 -13.12 10.57
CA VAL A 273 -12.40 -13.33 11.57
C VAL A 273 -11.84 -14.26 12.63
N SER A 274 -12.28 -14.08 13.88
CA SER A 274 -11.86 -14.97 14.97
C SER A 274 -12.26 -16.42 14.66
N PRO A 275 -11.41 -17.42 15.01
CA PRO A 275 -11.84 -18.81 15.08
C PRO A 275 -13.06 -18.95 16.00
N ILE A 276 -13.84 -20.02 15.83
CA ILE A 276 -15.06 -20.29 16.60
C ILE A 276 -14.77 -20.15 18.10
N THR A 277 -15.44 -19.17 18.73
CA THR A 277 -15.19 -18.74 20.11
C THR A 277 -16.15 -19.36 21.14
N LYS A 278 -17.04 -20.26 20.72
CA LYS A 278 -17.83 -21.12 21.60
C LYS A 278 -18.47 -22.23 20.78
N ASP A 279 -18.31 -23.47 21.21
CA ASP A 279 -19.10 -24.58 20.71
C ASP A 279 -20.09 -25.09 21.78
N LYS A 280 -20.87 -26.13 21.44
CA LYS A 280 -21.85 -26.77 22.34
C LYS A 280 -21.24 -27.35 23.64
N ARG A 281 -19.91 -27.46 23.73
CA ARG A 281 -19.17 -27.97 24.91
C ARG A 281 -18.53 -26.83 25.71
N GLY A 282 -18.61 -25.59 25.25
CA GLY A 282 -18.15 -24.40 25.97
C GLY A 282 -16.67 -24.04 25.76
N TYR A 283 -15.96 -24.66 24.79
CA TYR A 283 -14.54 -24.43 24.53
C TYR A 283 -14.27 -23.87 23.13
N ASN A 284 -13.13 -23.18 22.95
CA ASN A 284 -12.90 -22.25 21.84
C ASN A 284 -11.67 -22.61 21.00
N GLY A 285 -11.71 -22.31 19.69
CA GLY A 285 -10.59 -22.35 18.74
C GLY A 285 -10.14 -23.73 18.28
N TRP A 286 -10.27 -24.76 19.13
CA TRP A 286 -9.80 -26.13 18.85
C TRP A 286 -10.90 -27.17 19.02
N ALA A 287 -10.98 -28.12 18.09
CA ALA A 287 -12.05 -29.12 18.05
C ALA A 287 -11.59 -30.53 18.48
N ASP A 288 -12.57 -31.41 18.76
CA ASP A 288 -12.36 -32.84 19.01
C ASP A 288 -12.25 -33.65 17.72
N MET A 289 -11.55 -34.78 17.81
CA MET A 289 -11.54 -35.81 16.77
C MET A 289 -11.84 -37.18 17.38
N SER A 290 -13.10 -37.40 17.75
CA SER A 290 -13.63 -38.70 18.19
C SER A 290 -12.78 -39.39 19.27
N GLY A 291 -12.42 -38.66 20.33
CA GLY A 291 -11.64 -39.15 21.49
C GLY A 291 -10.12 -39.06 21.36
N GLY A 292 -9.60 -38.33 20.35
CA GLY A 292 -8.21 -37.91 20.29
C GLY A 292 -7.91 -36.68 21.17
N TRP A 293 -6.65 -36.52 21.57
CA TRP A 293 -6.16 -35.37 22.34
C TRP A 293 -4.73 -35.01 21.91
N PRO A 294 -4.35 -33.71 21.94
CA PRO A 294 -3.03 -33.26 21.50
C PRO A 294 -1.96 -33.52 22.58
N ALA A 295 -0.70 -33.55 22.14
CA ALA A 295 0.42 -33.27 23.03
C ALA A 295 0.47 -31.78 23.37
N ARG A 296 0.29 -30.91 22.36
CA ARG A 296 0.18 -29.46 22.55
C ARG A 296 -0.44 -28.76 21.35
N PHE A 297 -1.59 -28.12 21.54
CA PHE A 297 -2.18 -27.17 20.58
C PHE A 297 -2.18 -25.79 21.19
N ALA A 298 -1.49 -24.82 20.59
CA ALA A 298 -1.29 -23.52 21.21
C ALA A 298 -1.17 -22.35 20.22
N GLU A 299 -1.43 -21.15 20.72
CA GLU A 299 -1.30 -19.88 20.00
C GLU A 299 -0.42 -18.87 20.74
N TYR A 300 0.22 -18.00 19.97
CA TYR A 300 0.91 -16.81 20.44
C TYR A 300 0.69 -15.64 19.49
N ASN A 301 0.32 -14.48 20.05
CA ASN A 301 0.22 -13.22 19.31
C ASN A 301 -0.69 -13.29 18.06
N THR A 302 -1.86 -13.93 18.18
CA THR A 302 -2.87 -13.94 17.12
C THR A 302 -3.65 -12.61 17.11
N CYS A 303 -3.75 -11.95 15.96
CA CYS A 303 -4.47 -10.70 15.79
C CYS A 303 -5.46 -10.73 14.60
N LEU A 304 -6.47 -9.86 14.65
CA LEU A 304 -7.33 -9.58 13.50
C LEU A 304 -6.55 -8.77 12.45
N THR A 305 -7.01 -8.76 11.20
CA THR A 305 -6.49 -7.87 10.15
C THR A 305 -6.56 -6.38 10.50
N SER A 306 -7.41 -6.00 11.46
CA SER A 306 -7.44 -4.66 12.07
C SER A 306 -6.30 -4.37 13.05
N GLY A 307 -5.41 -5.33 13.31
CA GLY A 307 -4.34 -5.25 14.30
C GLY A 307 -4.78 -5.55 15.75
N LYS A 308 -6.07 -5.79 15.99
CA LYS A 308 -6.59 -6.12 17.33
C LYS A 308 -6.19 -7.53 17.75
N ALA A 309 -5.49 -7.66 18.88
CA ALA A 309 -5.18 -8.96 19.48
C ALA A 309 -6.47 -9.74 19.85
N LEU A 310 -6.47 -11.05 19.60
CA LEU A 310 -7.57 -11.93 20.00
C LEU A 310 -7.47 -12.30 21.48
N ASP A 311 -8.63 -12.42 22.13
CA ASP A 311 -8.72 -13.02 23.46
C ASP A 311 -8.58 -14.55 23.35
N LEU A 312 -7.56 -15.07 24.02
CA LEU A 312 -7.23 -16.50 24.04
C LEU A 312 -7.71 -17.21 25.31
N SER A 313 -8.28 -16.49 26.28
CA SER A 313 -8.63 -17.02 27.61
C SER A 313 -9.63 -18.20 27.57
N GLY A 314 -10.49 -18.25 26.56
CA GLY A 314 -11.45 -19.34 26.37
C GLY A 314 -10.95 -20.51 25.51
N ARG A 315 -9.69 -20.50 25.06
CA ARG A 315 -9.15 -21.59 24.24
C ARG A 315 -9.21 -22.92 24.98
N ARG A 316 -9.47 -23.98 24.21
CA ARG A 316 -9.65 -25.32 24.76
C ARG A 316 -8.42 -25.82 25.52
N SER A 317 -8.60 -26.08 26.81
CA SER A 317 -7.57 -26.58 27.73
C SER A 317 -7.80 -28.02 28.19
N LEU A 318 -8.92 -28.66 27.80
CA LEU A 318 -9.27 -30.01 28.23
C LEU A 318 -9.85 -30.83 27.08
N TYR A 319 -9.39 -32.07 26.94
CA TYR A 319 -9.89 -33.07 26.00
C TYR A 319 -10.36 -34.29 26.78
N VAL A 320 -11.44 -34.93 26.30
CA VAL A 320 -11.98 -36.15 26.92
C VAL A 320 -11.95 -37.25 25.87
N ASP A 321 -11.30 -38.37 26.19
CA ASP A 321 -11.24 -39.52 25.30
C ASP A 321 -12.53 -40.35 25.33
N ARG A 322 -12.57 -41.44 24.55
CA ARG A 322 -13.77 -42.30 24.47
C ARG A 322 -14.04 -43.05 25.76
N GLU A 323 -13.01 -43.22 26.57
CA GLU A 323 -13.03 -43.89 27.86
C GLU A 323 -13.46 -42.94 28.99
N GLY A 324 -13.74 -41.67 28.68
CA GLY A 324 -14.16 -40.65 29.64
C GLY A 324 -13.00 -40.06 30.44
N LYS A 325 -11.75 -40.34 30.06
CA LYS A 325 -10.56 -39.81 30.73
C LYS A 325 -10.21 -38.42 30.20
N GLU A 326 -9.90 -37.53 31.13
CA GLU A 326 -9.52 -36.15 30.85
C GLU A 326 -8.01 -36.00 30.55
N HIS A 327 -7.70 -35.13 29.59
CA HIS A 327 -6.34 -34.81 29.15
C HIS A 327 -6.19 -33.28 29.02
N SER A 328 -5.26 -32.70 29.78
CA SER A 328 -5.02 -31.26 29.77
C SER A 328 -4.25 -30.79 28.52
N ASN A 329 -4.54 -29.60 28.04
CA ASN A 329 -3.80 -28.88 27.01
C ASN A 329 -3.43 -27.47 27.52
N SER A 330 -2.27 -26.96 27.12
CA SER A 330 -1.86 -25.57 27.37
C SER A 330 -2.02 -24.73 26.10
N PRO A 331 -3.15 -24.04 25.90
CA PRO A 331 -3.51 -23.47 24.61
C PRO A 331 -2.86 -22.13 24.27
N VAL A 332 -2.09 -21.55 25.18
CA VAL A 332 -1.41 -20.26 25.00
C VAL A 332 0.07 -20.46 25.30
N LEU A 333 0.93 -19.92 24.44
CA LEU A 333 2.38 -19.90 24.68
C LEU A 333 2.77 -18.64 25.45
N THR A 334 3.82 -18.76 26.26
CA THR A 334 4.61 -17.61 26.71
C THR A 334 5.52 -17.10 25.60
N ASP A 335 5.99 -15.86 25.71
CA ASP A 335 6.98 -15.28 24.78
C ASP A 335 8.28 -16.12 24.71
N ALA A 336 8.75 -16.66 25.83
CA ALA A 336 9.93 -17.52 25.88
C ALA A 336 9.71 -18.84 25.12
N GLU A 337 8.53 -19.46 25.26
CA GLU A 337 8.18 -20.66 24.53
C GLU A 337 8.04 -20.38 23.03
N ALA A 338 7.35 -19.30 22.66
CA ALA A 338 7.20 -18.89 21.26
C ALA A 338 8.57 -18.71 20.57
N ARG A 339 9.52 -18.05 21.25
CA ARG A 339 10.90 -17.88 20.74
C ARG A 339 11.70 -19.17 20.58
N SER A 340 11.28 -20.26 21.22
CA SER A 340 11.95 -21.56 21.10
C SER A 340 11.60 -22.30 19.80
N TYR A 341 10.45 -22.00 19.19
CA TYR A 341 9.99 -22.59 17.93
C TYR A 341 10.64 -21.93 16.70
N THR A 342 11.96 -21.83 16.70
CA THR A 342 12.69 -21.32 15.53
C THR A 342 12.63 -22.31 14.37
N LYS A 343 12.66 -21.83 13.13
CA LYS A 343 12.77 -22.68 11.93
C LYS A 343 13.90 -23.71 12.03
N ALA A 344 15.08 -23.29 12.49
CA ALA A 344 16.22 -24.18 12.67
C ALA A 344 15.95 -25.29 13.70
N ALA A 345 15.22 -25.00 14.78
CA ALA A 345 14.84 -26.00 15.78
C ALA A 345 13.81 -27.00 15.22
N VAL A 346 12.75 -26.49 14.58
CA VAL A 346 11.66 -27.30 14.01
C VAL A 346 12.18 -28.23 12.92
N LEU A 347 13.10 -27.75 12.09
CA LEU A 347 13.68 -28.51 10.98
C LEU A 347 14.94 -29.30 11.39
N ASP A 348 15.21 -29.46 12.69
CA ASP A 348 16.32 -30.29 13.20
C ASP A 348 17.68 -29.91 12.60
N GLY A 349 17.96 -28.60 12.56
CA GLY A 349 19.20 -28.02 12.00
C GLY A 349 19.26 -27.98 10.47
N TRP A 350 18.29 -28.56 9.75
CA TRP A 350 18.21 -28.42 8.30
C TRP A 350 17.90 -26.95 7.93
N ASN A 351 18.76 -26.36 7.09
CA ASN A 351 18.66 -24.95 6.72
C ASN A 351 18.14 -24.79 5.27
N PRO A 352 16.84 -24.52 5.07
CA PRO A 352 16.30 -24.27 3.75
C PRO A 352 16.55 -22.84 3.23
N ASP A 353 17.09 -21.91 4.04
CA ASP A 353 17.23 -20.48 3.66
C ASP A 353 18.09 -20.27 2.42
N ALA A 354 19.17 -21.05 2.28
CA ALA A 354 19.99 -21.00 1.08
C ALA A 354 19.18 -21.39 -0.16
N ALA A 355 18.37 -22.44 -0.09
CA ALA A 355 17.57 -22.93 -1.22
C ALA A 355 16.49 -21.94 -1.67
N VAL A 356 15.93 -21.15 -0.73
CA VAL A 356 14.97 -20.08 -1.03
C VAL A 356 15.62 -18.72 -1.27
N ALA A 357 16.95 -18.58 -1.17
CA ALA A 357 17.60 -17.32 -1.52
C ALA A 357 17.36 -16.98 -3.00
N ALA A 358 16.95 -15.74 -3.28
CA ALA A 358 16.83 -15.27 -4.66
C ALA A 358 18.23 -15.06 -5.25
N ALA A 359 18.40 -15.35 -6.55
CA ALA A 359 19.61 -14.93 -7.25
C ALA A 359 19.67 -13.39 -7.31
N PRO A 360 20.88 -12.80 -7.28
CA PRO A 360 21.04 -11.37 -7.49
C PRO A 360 20.38 -10.91 -8.80
N LEU A 361 19.65 -9.79 -8.73
CA LEU A 361 18.93 -9.25 -9.89
C LEU A 361 19.89 -8.91 -11.04
N PRO A 362 19.52 -9.21 -12.29
CA PRO A 362 20.25 -8.73 -13.47
C PRO A 362 20.37 -7.20 -13.42
N LYS A 363 21.56 -6.67 -13.71
CA LYS A 363 21.79 -5.22 -13.77
C LYS A 363 21.92 -4.76 -15.21
N ASN A 364 21.73 -3.47 -15.46
CA ASN A 364 21.95 -2.87 -16.78
C ASN A 364 21.20 -3.62 -17.90
N VAL A 365 19.95 -4.03 -17.68
CA VAL A 365 19.18 -4.76 -18.69
C VAL A 365 18.74 -3.78 -19.79
N HIS A 366 19.18 -3.99 -21.02
CA HIS A 366 18.86 -3.10 -22.14
C HIS A 366 18.84 -3.83 -23.49
N VAL A 367 18.03 -3.34 -24.42
CA VAL A 367 18.02 -3.80 -25.82
C VAL A 367 18.82 -2.83 -26.70
N LYS A 368 19.84 -3.32 -27.42
CA LYS A 368 20.61 -2.55 -28.41
C LYS A 368 20.99 -3.45 -29.59
N ASN A 369 20.85 -2.95 -30.82
CA ASN A 369 21.21 -3.66 -32.06
C ASN A 369 20.59 -5.07 -32.13
N ASN A 370 19.28 -5.19 -31.87
CA ASN A 370 18.53 -6.46 -31.79
C ASN A 370 19.08 -7.46 -30.76
N GLN A 371 19.82 -6.98 -29.74
CA GLN A 371 20.32 -7.82 -28.65
C GLN A 371 19.86 -7.26 -27.30
N LEU A 372 19.18 -8.10 -26.53
CA LEU A 372 18.95 -7.89 -25.11
C LEU A 372 20.24 -8.23 -24.37
N ARG A 373 20.75 -7.30 -23.56
CA ARG A 373 22.03 -7.41 -22.84
C ARG A 373 21.83 -7.03 -21.38
N TRP A 374 22.56 -7.69 -20.49
CA TRP A 374 22.57 -7.38 -19.06
C TRP A 374 23.91 -7.71 -18.42
N THR A 375 24.11 -7.26 -17.19
CA THR A 375 25.18 -7.69 -16.31
C THR A 375 24.63 -8.78 -15.41
N GLY A 376 25.19 -9.99 -15.52
CA GLY A 376 24.83 -11.15 -14.72
C GLY A 376 25.59 -11.26 -13.40
N SER A 377 25.18 -12.23 -12.58
CA SER A 377 25.89 -12.69 -11.37
C SER A 377 26.43 -14.11 -11.57
N GLY A 378 27.51 -14.45 -10.86
CA GLY A 378 28.00 -15.83 -10.74
C GLY A 378 27.11 -16.73 -9.89
N GLU A 379 26.21 -16.15 -9.10
CA GLU A 379 25.26 -16.86 -8.24
C GLU A 379 23.95 -17.22 -8.98
N ALA A 380 23.76 -16.74 -10.21
CA ALA A 380 22.60 -17.06 -11.03
C ALA A 380 22.84 -18.35 -11.82
N LEU A 381 21.93 -19.32 -11.70
CA LEU A 381 21.98 -20.59 -12.43
C LEU A 381 21.81 -20.37 -13.94
N LEU A 382 20.81 -19.58 -14.31
CA LEU A 382 20.45 -19.19 -15.67
C LEU A 382 19.65 -17.88 -15.63
N TYR A 383 19.33 -17.38 -16.82
CA TYR A 383 18.45 -16.24 -17.02
C TYR A 383 17.25 -16.65 -17.87
N ALA A 384 16.05 -16.28 -17.43
CA ALA A 384 14.85 -16.35 -18.24
C ALA A 384 14.65 -15.02 -18.95
N VAL A 385 14.61 -15.06 -20.28
CA VAL A 385 14.30 -13.93 -21.14
C VAL A 385 12.79 -13.87 -21.29
N CYS A 386 12.23 -12.71 -20.96
CA CYS A 386 10.80 -12.48 -20.99
C CYS A 386 10.45 -11.41 -22.02
N ARG A 387 9.39 -11.64 -22.79
CA ARG A 387 8.77 -10.70 -23.74
C ARG A 387 7.33 -10.48 -23.30
N HIS A 388 6.92 -9.22 -23.12
CA HIS A 388 5.59 -8.85 -22.61
C HIS A 388 5.25 -9.52 -21.27
N GLY A 389 6.26 -9.66 -20.41
CA GLY A 389 6.13 -10.31 -19.10
C GLY A 389 6.05 -11.84 -19.15
N LYS A 390 6.10 -12.46 -20.34
CA LYS A 390 6.07 -13.91 -20.51
C LYS A 390 7.44 -14.44 -20.89
N VAL A 391 7.83 -15.57 -20.31
CA VAL A 391 9.08 -16.24 -20.65
C VAL A 391 9.00 -16.75 -22.10
N VAL A 392 10.06 -16.47 -22.86
CA VAL A 392 10.21 -16.89 -24.26
C VAL A 392 11.50 -17.66 -24.52
N ALA A 393 12.51 -17.52 -23.65
CA ALA A 393 13.74 -18.28 -23.75
C ALA A 393 14.48 -18.38 -22.41
N PHE A 394 15.41 -19.33 -22.32
CA PHE A 394 16.38 -19.45 -21.25
C PHE A 394 17.79 -19.38 -21.81
N THR A 395 18.69 -18.72 -21.10
CA THR A 395 20.11 -18.67 -21.48
C THR A 395 21.00 -18.61 -20.25
N THR A 396 22.22 -19.14 -20.37
CA THR A 396 23.30 -18.95 -19.39
C THR A 396 24.16 -17.73 -19.73
N ASP A 397 24.05 -17.23 -20.96
CA ASP A 397 24.71 -16.01 -21.42
C ASP A 397 24.05 -14.77 -20.82
N THR A 398 24.73 -13.63 -20.96
CA THR A 398 24.19 -12.31 -20.56
C THR A 398 23.79 -11.46 -21.76
N VAL A 399 23.58 -12.13 -22.90
CA VAL A 399 23.15 -11.55 -24.17
C VAL A 399 22.15 -12.51 -24.82
N TYR A 400 21.08 -11.97 -25.40
CA TYR A 400 20.08 -12.72 -26.15
C TYR A 400 19.68 -11.96 -27.42
N ASN A 401 19.64 -12.65 -28.57
CA ASN A 401 19.25 -12.04 -29.83
C ASN A 401 17.72 -11.99 -29.94
N VAL A 402 17.15 -10.79 -29.93
CA VAL A 402 15.69 -10.57 -29.93
C VAL A 402 15.08 -10.48 -31.34
N GLY A 403 15.91 -10.52 -32.39
CA GLY A 403 15.49 -10.51 -33.79
C GLY A 403 15.17 -9.11 -34.35
N PRO A 404 15.12 -8.94 -35.69
CA PRO A 404 14.65 -7.70 -36.32
C PRO A 404 13.16 -7.47 -35.99
N ASP A 405 12.76 -6.20 -35.80
CA ASP A 405 11.39 -5.75 -35.44
C ASP A 405 10.94 -5.90 -33.97
N SER A 406 11.85 -6.20 -33.05
CA SER A 406 11.55 -6.41 -31.61
C SER A 406 11.64 -5.17 -30.71
N SER A 407 11.88 -3.98 -31.27
CA SER A 407 12.10 -2.73 -30.53
C SER A 407 10.84 -2.15 -29.88
N ALA A 408 9.65 -2.64 -30.25
CA ALA A 408 8.37 -2.26 -29.66
C ALA A 408 7.92 -3.21 -28.53
N ASP A 409 8.65 -4.30 -28.28
CA ASP A 409 8.28 -5.28 -27.28
C ASP A 409 8.85 -4.96 -25.89
N CYS A 410 8.07 -5.21 -24.84
CA CYS A 410 8.55 -5.09 -23.46
C CYS A 410 9.43 -6.29 -23.09
N TRP A 411 10.75 -6.14 -23.23
CA TRP A 411 11.70 -7.17 -22.82
C TRP A 411 12.04 -7.06 -21.33
N SER A 412 12.31 -8.18 -20.68
CA SER A 412 12.85 -8.22 -19.32
C SER A 412 13.64 -9.50 -19.08
N VAL A 413 14.45 -9.51 -18.02
CA VAL A 413 15.26 -10.68 -17.64
C VAL A 413 15.01 -11.02 -16.18
N ARG A 414 14.78 -12.30 -15.90
CA ARG A 414 14.70 -12.86 -14.54
C ARG A 414 15.92 -13.75 -14.31
N ALA A 415 16.55 -13.65 -13.14
CA ALA A 415 17.62 -14.57 -12.75
C ALA A 415 17.04 -15.77 -11.98
N ALA A 416 17.51 -16.98 -12.28
CA ALA A 416 17.16 -18.17 -11.52
C ALA A 416 18.17 -18.43 -10.41
N ASN A 417 17.70 -18.78 -9.20
CA ASN A 417 18.57 -19.30 -8.13
C ASN A 417 19.05 -20.73 -8.45
N PHE A 418 19.93 -21.28 -7.61
CA PHE A 418 20.49 -22.62 -7.86
C PHE A 418 19.45 -23.76 -7.81
N MET A 419 18.31 -23.55 -7.17
CA MET A 419 17.18 -24.49 -7.20
C MET A 419 16.38 -24.41 -8.50
N GLY A 420 16.62 -23.38 -9.32
CA GLY A 420 15.89 -23.09 -10.55
C GLY A 420 14.76 -22.07 -10.36
N GLY A 421 14.51 -21.57 -9.16
CA GLY A 421 13.44 -20.60 -8.91
C GLY A 421 13.75 -19.23 -9.52
N LEU A 422 12.81 -18.69 -10.32
CA LEU A 422 12.96 -17.37 -10.94
C LEU A 422 12.71 -16.25 -9.94
N GLY A 423 13.66 -15.31 -9.83
CA GLY A 423 13.49 -14.06 -9.09
C GLY A 423 12.64 -13.02 -9.84
N GLU A 424 12.63 -11.80 -9.31
CA GLU A 424 11.93 -10.67 -9.92
C GLU A 424 12.44 -10.36 -11.34
N ALA A 425 11.55 -9.87 -12.19
CA ALA A 425 11.89 -9.44 -13.54
C ALA A 425 12.50 -8.04 -13.52
N VAL A 426 13.66 -7.91 -14.17
CA VAL A 426 14.27 -6.60 -14.44
C VAL A 426 13.94 -6.24 -15.87
N ALA A 427 13.05 -5.26 -16.02
CA ALA A 427 12.68 -4.73 -17.33
C ALA A 427 13.92 -4.24 -18.07
N ALA A 428 14.02 -4.62 -19.34
CA ALA A 428 14.94 -3.97 -20.24
C ALA A 428 14.52 -2.52 -20.30
N THR A 429 15.40 -1.64 -19.82
CA THR A 429 15.29 -0.25 -20.23
C THR A 429 15.65 -0.26 -21.69
N ASP A 430 14.70 0.08 -22.56
CA ASP A 430 14.99 0.12 -23.96
C ASP A 430 16.24 1.00 -24.16
N GLY A 431 17.33 0.38 -24.64
CA GLY A 431 18.39 1.15 -25.31
C GLY A 431 17.83 1.82 -26.57
N GLY A 432 16.59 1.49 -26.94
CA GLY A 432 15.71 2.15 -27.88
C GLY A 432 14.43 2.72 -27.27
N ALA A 433 14.44 3.20 -26.02
CA ALA A 433 13.48 4.19 -25.63
C ALA A 433 13.97 5.38 -26.45
N LYS A 434 13.46 5.50 -27.66
CA LYS A 434 12.76 6.73 -27.95
C LYS A 434 11.74 6.85 -26.83
N GLU A 435 12.21 7.37 -25.69
CA GLU A 435 11.63 8.60 -25.25
C GLU A 435 11.36 9.36 -26.54
N THR A 436 10.09 9.36 -26.93
CA THR A 436 9.57 10.42 -27.77
C THR A 436 10.27 11.66 -27.25
N GLY A 437 10.87 12.48 -28.13
CA GLY A 437 11.68 13.61 -27.66
C GLY A 437 10.98 14.37 -26.51
N LYS A 438 9.65 14.33 -26.51
CA LYS A 438 8.73 14.75 -25.47
C LYS A 438 8.71 13.84 -24.23
N GLY A 439 9.56 14.16 -23.24
CA GLY A 439 9.45 13.62 -21.87
C GLY A 439 10.50 14.16 -20.89
N SER A 440 10.12 14.41 -19.63
CA SER A 440 11.05 15.03 -18.64
C SER A 440 12.24 14.14 -18.27
N ARG A 441 12.09 12.81 -18.31
CA ARG A 441 13.16 11.86 -18.00
C ARG A 441 14.22 11.83 -19.12
N TYR A 442 13.82 12.02 -20.37
CA TYR A 442 14.70 12.09 -21.55
C TYR A 442 15.53 13.33 -21.52
N ALA A 443 14.83 14.46 -21.36
CA ALA A 443 15.44 15.74 -21.27
C ALA A 443 16.48 15.76 -20.15
N LYS A 444 16.13 15.23 -18.96
CA LYS A 444 17.08 15.10 -17.85
C LYS A 444 18.29 14.21 -18.18
N ARG A 445 18.09 13.05 -18.82
CA ARG A 445 19.19 12.15 -19.21
C ARG A 445 20.15 12.82 -20.19
N ILE A 446 19.63 13.44 -21.25
CA ILE A 446 20.43 14.11 -22.27
C ILE A 446 21.17 15.31 -21.69
N LEU A 447 20.51 16.15 -20.89
CA LEU A 447 21.17 17.29 -20.24
C LEU A 447 22.20 16.86 -19.18
N ARG A 448 22.14 15.62 -18.68
CA ARG A 448 23.12 15.03 -17.75
C ARG A 448 24.19 14.18 -18.44
N THR A 449 24.21 14.09 -19.76
CA THR A 449 25.18 13.26 -20.49
C THR A 449 26.63 13.69 -20.26
N THR A 450 27.53 12.73 -20.18
CA THR A 450 28.99 12.90 -20.16
C THR A 450 29.64 12.40 -21.45
N ASP A 451 28.84 11.97 -22.43
CA ASP A 451 29.30 11.46 -23.72
C ASP A 451 29.95 12.59 -24.54
N GLN A 452 31.26 12.50 -24.71
CA GLN A 452 32.06 13.51 -25.39
C GLN A 452 31.83 13.55 -26.90
N ASP A 453 31.44 12.44 -27.52
CA ASP A 453 31.16 12.39 -28.96
C ASP A 453 29.81 13.06 -29.24
N PHE A 454 28.82 12.78 -28.40
CA PHE A 454 27.54 13.48 -28.46
C PHE A 454 27.72 14.99 -28.21
N LEU A 455 28.47 15.40 -27.20
CA LEU A 455 28.68 16.83 -26.87
C LEU A 455 29.37 17.64 -27.99
N ARG A 456 30.03 16.98 -28.94
CA ARG A 456 30.63 17.62 -30.13
C ARG A 456 29.72 17.62 -31.36
N SER A 457 28.56 16.96 -31.28
CA SER A 457 27.60 16.87 -32.38
C SER A 457 26.79 18.17 -32.55
N ASP A 458 26.25 18.36 -33.76
CA ASP A 458 25.34 19.47 -34.05
C ASP A 458 24.03 19.37 -33.28
N GLU A 459 23.61 18.15 -32.92
CA GLU A 459 22.42 17.93 -32.11
C GLU A 459 22.62 18.46 -30.68
N ALA A 460 23.79 18.22 -30.08
CA ALA A 460 24.11 18.79 -28.76
C ALA A 460 24.21 20.32 -28.80
N ARG A 461 24.74 20.90 -29.89
CA ARG A 461 24.73 22.36 -30.11
C ARG A 461 23.31 22.90 -30.22
N ARG A 462 22.43 22.25 -31.00
CA ARG A 462 21.01 22.63 -31.13
C ARG A 462 20.31 22.63 -29.77
N ILE A 463 20.53 21.59 -28.95
CA ILE A 463 20.00 21.50 -27.60
C ILE A 463 20.58 22.61 -26.71
N GLY A 464 21.89 22.85 -26.77
CA GLY A 464 22.54 23.96 -26.06
C GLY A 464 21.94 25.32 -26.40
N ASP A 465 21.67 25.57 -27.68
CA ASP A 465 21.04 26.80 -28.15
C ASP A 465 19.59 26.93 -27.66
N GLN A 466 18.84 25.82 -27.60
CA GLN A 466 17.51 25.80 -26.97
C GLN A 466 17.56 25.99 -25.45
N VAL A 467 18.56 25.43 -24.76
CA VAL A 467 18.78 25.68 -23.33
C VAL A 467 19.04 27.17 -23.09
N LEU A 468 19.90 27.81 -23.89
CA LEU A 468 20.10 29.26 -23.84
C LEU A 468 18.82 30.04 -24.17
N LEU A 469 18.00 29.56 -25.10
CA LEU A 469 16.71 30.16 -25.45
C LEU A 469 15.74 30.15 -24.25
N TRP A 470 15.76 29.12 -23.42
CA TRP A 470 14.93 29.04 -22.22
C TRP A 470 15.47 29.81 -21.01
N GLN A 471 16.73 30.26 -21.03
CA GLN A 471 17.29 31.07 -19.94
C GLN A 471 16.56 32.42 -19.85
N ARG A 472 16.00 32.76 -18.69
CA ARG A 472 15.29 34.04 -18.48
C ARG A 472 16.27 35.20 -18.32
N VAL A 473 15.76 36.43 -18.40
CA VAL A 473 16.54 37.66 -18.13
C VAL A 473 17.20 37.67 -16.73
N THR A 474 16.67 36.86 -15.81
CA THR A 474 17.23 36.65 -14.48
C THR A 474 18.55 35.88 -14.49
N GLY A 475 18.85 35.14 -15.57
CA GLY A 475 19.94 34.16 -15.65
C GLY A 475 19.53 32.74 -15.23
N GLY A 476 18.34 32.56 -14.64
CA GLY A 476 17.81 31.25 -14.23
C GLY A 476 16.94 30.58 -15.29
N TRP A 477 16.49 29.35 -14.99
CA TRP A 477 15.63 28.54 -15.86
C TRP A 477 14.32 28.13 -15.19
N PRO A 478 13.24 27.94 -15.97
CA PRO A 478 12.03 27.28 -15.51
C PRO A 478 12.23 25.77 -15.34
N LYS A 479 11.43 25.17 -14.44
CA LYS A 479 11.42 23.73 -14.16
C LYS A 479 10.44 22.95 -15.04
N ASN A 480 10.64 21.64 -15.14
CA ASN A 480 9.74 20.70 -15.82
C ASN A 480 9.46 21.03 -17.29
N ILE A 481 10.38 21.75 -17.94
CA ILE A 481 10.32 22.06 -19.36
C ILE A 481 11.22 21.08 -20.12
N ASP A 482 10.69 20.52 -21.21
CA ASP A 482 11.50 19.82 -22.19
C ASP A 482 12.25 20.84 -23.05
N MET A 483 13.57 20.91 -22.85
CA MET A 483 14.47 21.78 -23.62
C MET A 483 15.22 21.02 -24.71
N VAL A 484 14.97 19.71 -24.83
CA VAL A 484 15.72 18.81 -25.71
C VAL A 484 14.96 18.62 -27.02
N THR A 485 13.64 18.42 -27.02
CA THR A 485 12.87 18.29 -28.27
C THR A 485 13.04 19.49 -29.19
N PRO A 486 13.28 19.29 -30.50
CA PRO A 486 13.28 20.38 -31.48
C PRO A 486 11.99 21.21 -31.44
N MET A 487 12.14 22.53 -31.36
CA MET A 487 11.01 23.47 -31.31
C MET A 487 10.64 23.99 -32.70
N THR A 488 9.34 24.20 -32.97
CA THR A 488 8.86 24.93 -34.16
C THR A 488 9.20 26.43 -34.05
N GLN A 489 9.01 27.20 -35.12
CA GLN A 489 9.28 28.63 -35.09
C GLN A 489 8.31 29.39 -34.21
N GLU A 490 7.05 28.97 -34.17
CA GLU A 490 6.00 29.52 -33.32
C GLU A 490 6.33 29.27 -31.83
N GLU A 491 6.77 28.05 -31.50
CA GLU A 491 7.18 27.71 -30.14
C GLU A 491 8.41 28.55 -29.71
N LYS A 492 9.40 28.72 -30.60
CA LYS A 492 10.57 29.58 -30.32
C LYS A 492 10.16 31.03 -30.10
N ALA A 493 9.26 31.57 -30.93
CA ALA A 493 8.73 32.92 -30.78
C ALA A 493 7.99 33.08 -29.44
N ALA A 494 7.21 32.07 -29.02
CA ALA A 494 6.53 32.07 -27.73
C ALA A 494 7.52 32.05 -26.55
N VAL A 495 8.63 31.31 -26.64
CA VAL A 495 9.68 31.35 -25.59
C VAL A 495 10.34 32.72 -25.54
N LEU A 496 10.66 33.30 -26.70
CA LEU A 496 11.27 34.62 -26.81
C LEU A 496 10.40 35.73 -26.21
N ALA A 497 9.09 35.71 -26.50
CA ALA A 497 8.13 36.66 -25.93
C ALA A 497 8.10 36.63 -24.39
N ASN A 498 8.58 35.53 -23.79
CA ASN A 498 8.59 35.31 -22.36
C ASN A 498 10.00 35.44 -21.73
N LYS A 499 11.00 35.93 -22.47
CA LYS A 499 12.37 36.11 -21.96
C LYS A 499 12.45 37.02 -20.73
N GLU A 500 11.60 38.04 -20.68
CA GLU A 500 11.54 39.01 -19.58
C GLU A 500 10.84 38.50 -18.32
N ARG A 501 10.31 37.26 -18.31
CA ARG A 501 9.66 36.71 -17.11
C ARG A 501 10.64 36.58 -15.94
N ARG A 502 10.15 36.92 -14.75
CA ARG A 502 10.93 36.94 -13.48
C ARG A 502 10.36 36.07 -12.36
N TYR A 503 9.23 35.39 -12.60
CA TYR A 503 8.51 34.62 -11.57
C TYR A 503 8.59 33.09 -11.78
N ASP A 504 9.26 32.62 -12.82
CA ASP A 504 9.36 31.18 -13.15
C ASP A 504 10.79 30.61 -13.09
N SER A 505 11.80 31.43 -12.76
CA SER A 505 13.17 30.94 -12.51
C SER A 505 13.27 30.27 -11.14
N THR A 506 13.92 29.10 -11.08
CA THR A 506 13.93 28.26 -9.88
C THR A 506 15.11 27.26 -9.85
N THR A 507 15.39 26.71 -8.66
CA THR A 507 16.25 25.54 -8.47
C THR A 507 15.48 24.26 -8.13
N ASP A 508 14.15 24.33 -8.10
CA ASP A 508 13.28 23.18 -7.86
C ASP A 508 13.36 22.16 -8.99
N ASN A 509 13.22 20.86 -8.68
CA ASN A 509 13.29 19.76 -9.63
C ASN A 509 14.56 19.74 -10.52
N ASP A 510 15.69 20.17 -9.98
CA ASP A 510 17.00 20.27 -10.66
C ASP A 510 17.08 21.38 -11.73
N ALA A 511 16.11 22.30 -11.77
CA ALA A 511 16.15 23.43 -12.69
C ALA A 511 17.34 24.36 -12.37
N THR A 512 17.81 25.07 -13.38
CA THR A 512 19.02 25.91 -13.35
C THR A 512 20.32 25.10 -13.19
N THR A 513 20.43 24.21 -12.21
CA THR A 513 21.64 23.41 -11.95
C THR A 513 21.93 22.44 -13.10
N THR A 514 20.92 21.70 -13.59
CA THR A 514 21.07 20.76 -14.71
C THR A 514 21.48 21.49 -15.99
N GLN A 515 20.84 22.62 -16.29
CA GLN A 515 21.16 23.42 -17.47
C GLN A 515 22.59 23.98 -17.41
N MET A 516 23.00 24.47 -16.24
CA MET A 516 24.37 24.96 -16.03
C MET A 516 25.43 23.86 -16.23
N ILE A 517 25.20 22.64 -15.71
CA ILE A 517 26.11 21.51 -15.92
C ILE A 517 26.25 21.19 -17.43
N TYR A 518 25.13 21.18 -18.16
CA TYR A 518 25.14 20.91 -19.59
C TYR A 518 25.89 21.99 -20.38
N LEU A 519 25.63 23.27 -20.10
CA LEU A 519 26.33 24.39 -20.72
C LEU A 519 27.83 24.40 -20.42
N ALA A 520 28.23 24.04 -19.20
CA ALA A 520 29.65 23.87 -18.86
C ALA A 520 30.31 22.78 -19.70
N ARG A 521 29.67 21.61 -19.84
CA ARG A 521 30.18 20.50 -20.66
C ARG A 521 30.27 20.87 -22.14
N LEU A 522 29.25 21.53 -22.69
CA LEU A 522 29.28 22.03 -24.06
C LEU A 522 30.42 23.03 -24.28
N TYR A 523 30.64 23.94 -23.33
CA TYR A 523 31.77 24.86 -23.42
C TYR A 523 33.11 24.12 -23.41
N GLN A 524 33.31 23.14 -22.52
CA GLN A 524 34.54 22.34 -22.49
C GLN A 524 34.74 21.56 -23.80
N ALA A 525 33.67 21.04 -24.40
CA ALA A 525 33.75 20.25 -25.63
C ALA A 525 33.96 21.10 -26.90
N THR A 526 33.48 22.34 -26.91
CA THR A 526 33.36 23.15 -28.16
C THR A 526 34.12 24.48 -28.13
N GLY A 527 34.41 25.05 -26.96
CA GLY A 527 34.96 26.40 -26.81
C GLY A 527 33.98 27.54 -27.11
N ASP A 528 32.70 27.28 -27.39
CA ASP A 528 31.73 28.32 -27.72
C ASP A 528 31.43 29.21 -26.51
N VAL A 529 31.88 30.46 -26.59
CA VAL A 529 31.79 31.45 -25.51
C VAL A 529 30.34 31.83 -25.14
N ARG A 530 29.35 31.55 -26.00
CA ARG A 530 27.93 31.74 -25.69
C ARG A 530 27.49 30.83 -24.53
N TYR A 531 27.93 29.58 -24.51
CA TYR A 531 27.62 28.63 -23.42
C TYR A 531 28.29 29.06 -22.11
N ARG A 532 29.53 29.58 -22.17
CA ARG A 532 30.19 30.19 -21.01
C ARG A 532 29.44 31.43 -20.50
N ALA A 533 28.94 32.28 -21.40
CA ALA A 533 28.17 33.46 -21.01
C ALA A 533 26.86 33.07 -20.32
N GLY A 534 26.09 32.13 -20.89
CA GLY A 534 24.87 31.61 -20.27
C GLY A 534 25.14 30.92 -18.93
N PHE A 535 26.20 30.12 -18.84
CA PHE A 535 26.65 29.53 -17.58
C PHE A 535 26.96 30.58 -16.51
N ARG A 536 27.69 31.65 -16.85
CA ARG A 536 28.02 32.75 -15.93
C ARG A 536 26.78 33.52 -15.49
N ALA A 537 25.81 33.73 -16.37
CA ALA A 537 24.53 34.31 -16.00
C ALA A 537 23.75 33.41 -15.02
N GLY A 538 23.83 32.09 -15.18
CA GLY A 538 23.32 31.11 -14.21
C GLY A 538 24.02 31.20 -12.84
N VAL A 539 25.34 31.34 -12.82
CA VAL A 539 26.10 31.60 -11.59
C VAL A 539 25.64 32.87 -10.90
N ASP A 540 25.52 33.96 -11.66
CA ASP A 540 25.13 35.27 -11.11
C ASP A 540 23.67 35.21 -10.60
N TYR A 541 22.79 34.46 -11.26
CA TYR A 541 21.44 34.16 -10.79
C TYR A 541 21.44 33.40 -9.45
N LEU A 542 22.21 32.31 -9.34
CA LEU A 542 22.32 31.54 -8.09
C LEU A 542 22.82 32.41 -6.94
N LEU A 543 23.84 33.24 -7.17
CA LEU A 543 24.36 34.15 -6.15
C LEU A 543 23.36 35.25 -5.76
N SER A 544 22.54 35.73 -6.71
CA SER A 544 21.54 36.77 -6.44
C SER A 544 20.37 36.30 -5.57
N GLY A 545 20.09 34.99 -5.56
CA GLY A 545 19.00 34.40 -4.79
C GLY A 545 19.29 34.23 -3.30
N GLN A 546 20.56 34.34 -2.89
CA GLN A 546 20.93 34.08 -1.50
C GLN A 546 20.43 35.20 -0.57
N TYR A 547 19.67 34.83 0.45
CA TYR A 547 19.25 35.74 1.51
C TYR A 547 20.44 36.18 2.38
N LYS A 548 20.26 37.26 3.15
CA LYS A 548 21.31 37.78 4.05
C LYS A 548 21.81 36.74 5.06
N ASN A 549 20.90 35.90 5.54
CA ASN A 549 21.15 34.79 6.47
C ASN A 549 21.73 33.53 5.80
N GLY A 550 21.95 33.54 4.48
CA GLY A 550 22.61 32.46 3.76
C GLY A 550 21.69 31.42 3.10
N GLY A 551 20.38 31.46 3.37
CA GLY A 551 19.41 30.55 2.76
C GLY A 551 19.03 30.93 1.32
N TRP A 552 18.39 30.00 0.61
CA TRP A 552 17.85 30.22 -0.74
C TRP A 552 16.34 29.96 -0.81
N PRO A 553 15.57 30.83 -1.49
CA PRO A 553 14.18 30.55 -1.83
C PRO A 553 14.08 29.47 -2.90
N GLN A 554 12.87 28.93 -3.10
CA GLN A 554 12.62 28.00 -4.20
C GLN A 554 12.59 28.70 -5.57
N PHE A 555 12.01 29.91 -5.64
CA PHE A 555 11.90 30.74 -6.85
C PHE A 555 12.40 32.16 -6.55
N TRP A 556 13.02 32.85 -7.51
CA TRP A 556 13.42 34.26 -7.35
C TRP A 556 13.63 34.95 -8.71
N PRO A 557 13.51 36.30 -8.80
CA PRO A 557 13.25 37.26 -7.71
C PRO A 557 11.79 37.41 -7.30
N VAL A 558 10.82 36.99 -8.11
CA VAL A 558 9.39 37.12 -7.79
C VAL A 558 8.87 35.81 -7.21
N GLN A 559 8.41 35.84 -5.96
CA GLN A 559 7.96 34.68 -5.19
C GLN A 559 6.48 34.79 -4.83
N ARG A 560 5.84 33.64 -4.62
CA ARG A 560 4.49 33.53 -4.05
C ARG A 560 4.37 32.34 -3.10
N ASP A 561 3.36 32.38 -2.24
CA ASP A 561 3.03 31.28 -1.32
C ASP A 561 4.26 30.83 -0.49
N TYR A 562 4.58 29.54 -0.49
CA TYR A 562 5.71 28.94 0.24
C TYR A 562 7.08 29.16 -0.44
N GLN A 563 7.12 29.68 -1.66
CA GLN A 563 8.37 29.84 -2.43
C GLN A 563 9.42 30.78 -1.81
N PRO A 564 9.09 31.78 -0.96
CA PRO A 564 10.08 32.57 -0.23
C PRO A 564 10.81 31.83 0.89
N HIS A 565 10.36 30.63 1.30
CA HIS A 565 11.02 29.89 2.38
C HIS A 565 12.40 29.40 1.97
N ILE A 566 13.30 29.25 2.95
CA ILE A 566 14.58 28.56 2.77
C ILE A 566 14.26 27.12 2.36
N THR A 567 14.66 26.71 1.15
CA THR A 567 14.14 25.49 0.54
C THR A 567 15.19 24.40 0.41
N TYR A 568 15.08 23.36 1.24
CA TYR A 568 15.82 22.11 1.10
C TYR A 568 15.08 21.08 0.25
N ASN A 569 13.75 21.21 0.08
CA ASN A 569 12.93 20.33 -0.76
C ASN A 569 13.55 20.08 -2.14
N ASP A 570 13.46 18.82 -2.59
CA ASP A 570 14.07 18.34 -3.84
C ASP A 570 15.57 18.70 -3.95
N ASP A 571 16.23 18.75 -2.80
CA ASP A 571 17.64 19.07 -2.62
C ASP A 571 18.04 20.47 -3.16
N ALA A 572 17.07 21.39 -3.34
CA ALA A 572 17.26 22.63 -4.11
C ALA A 572 18.42 23.51 -3.60
N MET A 573 18.43 23.85 -2.31
CA MET A 573 19.54 24.61 -1.70
C MET A 573 20.84 23.80 -1.68
N VAL A 574 20.78 22.50 -1.37
CA VAL A 574 21.99 21.66 -1.28
C VAL A 574 22.66 21.50 -2.64
N ASN A 575 21.91 21.21 -3.69
CA ASN A 575 22.41 21.12 -5.07
C ASN A 575 22.98 22.47 -5.55
N THR A 576 22.37 23.59 -5.15
CA THR A 576 22.93 24.92 -5.40
C THR A 576 24.31 25.06 -4.74
N MET A 577 24.42 24.70 -3.46
CA MET A 577 25.68 24.80 -2.72
C MET A 577 26.77 23.86 -3.28
N VAL A 578 26.42 22.60 -3.57
CA VAL A 578 27.32 21.62 -4.20
C VAL A 578 27.82 22.14 -5.54
N LEU A 579 26.94 22.67 -6.39
CA LEU A 579 27.32 23.24 -7.67
C LEU A 579 28.27 24.43 -7.48
N LEU A 580 27.98 25.38 -6.59
CA LEU A 580 28.87 26.52 -6.32
C LEU A 580 30.25 26.07 -5.79
N ARG A 581 30.29 25.04 -4.94
CA ARG A 581 31.53 24.44 -4.45
C ARG A 581 32.34 23.84 -5.59
N ASP A 582 31.71 23.01 -6.41
CA ASP A 582 32.38 22.28 -7.49
C ASP A 582 32.91 23.25 -8.56
N ILE A 583 32.17 24.31 -8.87
CA ILE A 583 32.63 25.39 -9.76
C ILE A 583 33.84 26.11 -9.19
N ARG A 584 33.80 26.43 -7.89
CA ARG A 584 34.92 27.10 -7.21
C ARG A 584 36.18 26.23 -7.22
N LEU A 585 36.02 24.93 -6.95
CA LEU A 585 37.11 23.95 -6.88
C LEU A 585 37.59 23.50 -8.27
N GLY A 586 36.86 23.80 -9.33
CA GLY A 586 37.18 23.34 -10.68
C GLY A 586 36.99 21.83 -10.84
N ILE A 587 36.09 21.23 -10.06
CA ILE A 587 35.71 19.83 -10.22
C ILE A 587 35.01 19.69 -11.57
N GLU A 588 35.37 18.67 -12.35
CA GLU A 588 34.83 18.46 -13.69
C GLU A 588 33.28 18.49 -13.68
N PRO A 589 32.62 19.27 -14.57
CA PRO A 589 33.13 19.90 -15.79
C PRO A 589 33.59 21.37 -15.65
N PHE A 590 33.80 21.88 -14.44
CA PHE A 590 33.95 23.32 -14.18
C PHE A 590 35.39 23.87 -14.26
N GLY A 591 36.23 23.24 -15.08
CA GLY A 591 37.63 23.63 -15.28
C GLY A 591 37.83 24.89 -16.12
N GLY A 592 39.08 25.34 -16.23
CA GLY A 592 39.48 26.44 -17.11
C GLY A 592 38.96 27.82 -16.68
N ASP A 593 38.51 28.61 -17.65
CA ASP A 593 38.11 30.01 -17.49
C ASP A 593 36.58 30.20 -17.42
N LEU A 594 35.80 29.14 -17.15
CA LEU A 594 34.35 29.22 -16.95
C LEU A 594 33.97 30.30 -15.93
N CYS A 595 34.76 30.46 -14.86
CA CYS A 595 34.60 31.51 -13.86
C CYS A 595 35.94 32.13 -13.44
N ASP A 596 35.95 33.46 -13.31
CA ASP A 596 37.08 34.23 -12.81
C ASP A 596 37.25 34.09 -11.28
N ARG A 597 38.40 34.56 -10.77
CA ARG A 597 38.74 34.53 -9.34
C ARG A 597 37.73 35.30 -8.48
N THR A 598 37.17 36.39 -8.99
CA THR A 598 36.20 37.22 -8.26
C THR A 598 34.89 36.46 -8.02
N ARG A 599 34.37 35.76 -9.04
CA ARG A 599 33.19 34.89 -8.93
C ARG A 599 33.46 33.71 -8.01
N LYS A 600 34.62 33.04 -8.13
CA LYS A 600 35.01 31.95 -7.24
C LYS A 600 35.07 32.40 -5.77
N ASN A 601 35.52 33.62 -5.48
CA ASN A 601 35.49 34.18 -4.13
C ASN A 601 34.06 34.47 -3.63
N LYS A 602 33.16 34.96 -4.50
CA LYS A 602 31.74 35.13 -4.15
C LYS A 602 31.07 33.78 -3.85
N MET A 603 31.34 32.75 -4.65
CA MET A 603 30.86 31.38 -4.42
C MET A 603 31.35 30.83 -3.08
N LYS A 604 32.61 31.07 -2.71
CA LYS A 604 33.13 30.66 -1.40
C LYS A 604 32.31 31.29 -0.28
N LYS A 605 32.15 32.62 -0.31
CA LYS A 605 31.37 33.36 0.71
C LYS A 605 29.92 32.89 0.75
N ALA A 606 29.31 32.62 -0.41
CA ALA A 606 27.96 32.11 -0.49
C ALA A 606 27.84 30.69 0.10
N PHE A 607 28.78 29.81 -0.21
CA PHE A 607 28.84 28.46 0.38
C PHE A 607 29.00 28.52 1.90
N ASP A 608 29.95 29.31 2.42
CA ASP A 608 30.18 29.47 3.86
C ASP A 608 28.90 29.95 4.57
N LYS A 609 28.22 30.98 4.03
CA LYS A 609 26.93 31.46 4.55
C LYS A 609 25.81 30.42 4.45
N GLY A 610 25.81 29.61 3.40
CA GLY A 610 24.85 28.51 3.25
C GLY A 610 25.02 27.47 4.36
N VAL A 611 26.26 27.17 4.74
CA VAL A 611 26.57 26.31 5.90
C VAL A 611 26.09 26.96 7.19
N GLU A 612 26.37 28.25 7.41
CA GLU A 612 25.84 28.99 8.58
C GLU A 612 24.31 28.91 8.67
N CYS A 613 23.62 29.07 7.53
CA CYS A 613 22.16 28.95 7.45
C CYS A 613 21.69 27.54 7.82
N ILE A 614 22.33 26.49 7.28
CA ILE A 614 22.01 25.09 7.62
C ILE A 614 22.16 24.84 9.12
N LEU A 615 23.26 25.31 9.71
CA LEU A 615 23.47 25.16 11.15
C LEU A 615 22.42 25.93 11.96
N ALA A 616 21.98 27.10 11.48
CA ALA A 616 20.98 27.92 12.15
C ALA A 616 19.53 27.41 11.99
N THR A 617 19.25 26.60 10.96
CA THR A 617 17.94 25.98 10.72
C THR A 617 17.81 24.57 11.27
N GLN A 618 18.89 23.98 11.81
CA GLN A 618 18.80 22.64 12.42
C GLN A 618 17.81 22.67 13.59
N ILE A 619 16.85 21.75 13.57
CA ILE A 619 15.78 21.74 14.57
C ILE A 619 16.37 21.30 15.91
N VAL A 620 16.15 22.11 16.95
CA VAL A 620 16.61 21.84 18.31
C VAL A 620 15.39 21.63 19.20
N THR A 621 15.32 20.46 19.84
CA THR A 621 14.24 20.05 20.74
C THR A 621 14.85 19.66 22.07
N ASP A 622 14.37 20.24 23.17
CA ASP A 622 14.91 20.04 24.51
C ASP A 622 16.44 20.21 24.62
N GLY A 623 16.97 21.18 23.87
CA GLY A 623 18.42 21.46 23.82
C GLY A 623 19.24 20.49 22.96
N VAL A 624 18.60 19.50 22.33
CA VAL A 624 19.24 18.51 21.47
C VAL A 624 18.99 18.85 20.00
N ALA A 625 20.06 19.05 19.23
CA ALA A 625 19.97 19.22 17.79
C ALA A 625 19.52 17.91 17.12
N THR A 626 18.79 18.01 16.02
CA THR A 626 18.20 16.86 15.32
C THR A 626 18.52 16.91 13.82
N VAL A 627 17.51 17.08 12.99
CA VAL A 627 17.56 17.17 11.53
C VAL A 627 16.84 18.44 11.06
N TRP A 628 16.50 18.52 9.77
CA TRP A 628 15.88 19.69 9.15
C TRP A 628 14.48 19.38 8.60
N CYS A 629 13.69 20.43 8.40
CA CYS A 629 12.46 20.39 7.61
C CYS A 629 12.79 20.53 6.12
N GLN A 630 11.85 20.18 5.24
CA GLN A 630 11.99 20.45 3.80
C GLN A 630 12.09 21.95 3.50
N GLN A 631 11.41 22.78 4.29
CA GLN A 631 11.46 24.23 4.18
C GLN A 631 11.51 24.87 5.57
N HIS A 632 12.21 25.99 5.65
CA HIS A 632 12.29 26.82 6.85
C HIS A 632 11.87 28.24 6.52
N ASP A 633 11.14 28.88 7.41
CA ASP A 633 10.80 30.29 7.26
C ASP A 633 12.08 31.13 7.19
N ARG A 634 12.12 32.08 6.26
CA ARG A 634 13.35 32.81 5.94
C ARG A 634 13.74 33.84 6.99
N GLU A 635 12.84 34.20 7.90
CA GLU A 635 13.08 35.22 8.92
C GLU A 635 13.25 34.57 10.29
N THR A 636 12.32 33.70 10.66
CA THR A 636 12.31 33.01 11.96
C THR A 636 13.17 31.75 12.00
N LEU A 637 13.57 31.22 10.83
CA LEU A 637 14.32 29.97 10.65
C LEU A 637 13.60 28.70 11.12
N LYS A 638 12.35 28.80 11.57
CA LYS A 638 11.55 27.67 12.04
C LYS A 638 11.09 26.80 10.85
N PRO A 639 10.84 25.49 11.05
CA PRO A 639 10.15 24.67 10.06
C PRO A 639 8.89 25.34 9.54
N ALA A 640 8.69 25.32 8.22
CA ALA A 640 7.56 25.95 7.54
C ALA A 640 6.88 24.95 6.57
N PRO A 641 5.57 25.10 6.30
CA PRO A 641 4.86 24.25 5.35
C PRO A 641 5.23 24.58 3.90
N ALA A 642 4.89 23.68 2.98
CA ALA A 642 4.85 23.97 1.54
C ALA A 642 3.48 23.71 0.93
N ARG A 643 3.32 22.63 0.15
CA ARG A 643 2.02 22.20 -0.36
C ARG A 643 1.17 21.66 0.80
N ALA A 644 -0.14 21.54 0.61
CA ALA A 644 -1.05 21.07 1.67
C ALA A 644 -0.56 19.78 2.35
N TYR A 645 -0.01 18.84 1.59
CA TYR A 645 0.52 17.56 2.08
C TYR A 645 1.99 17.57 2.55
N GLU A 646 2.61 18.74 2.68
CA GLU A 646 4.01 18.94 3.09
C GLU A 646 4.04 19.89 4.30
N LEU A 647 3.79 19.32 5.49
CA LEU A 647 3.65 20.06 6.74
C LEU A 647 5.01 20.29 7.42
N PRO A 648 5.13 21.28 8.33
CA PRO A 648 6.32 21.46 9.15
C PRO A 648 6.64 20.17 9.92
N SER A 649 7.83 19.62 9.71
CA SER A 649 8.16 18.27 10.17
C SER A 649 9.67 18.02 10.17
N TYR A 650 10.11 16.97 10.86
CA TYR A 650 11.45 16.43 10.64
C TYR A 650 11.45 15.64 9.33
N CYS A 651 12.32 16.02 8.39
CA CYS A 651 12.30 15.51 7.02
C CYS A 651 13.53 14.66 6.74
N SER A 652 13.37 13.33 6.72
CA SER A 652 14.50 12.39 6.70
C SER A 652 15.30 12.43 5.39
N GLN A 653 14.60 12.49 4.26
CA GLN A 653 15.20 12.35 2.93
C GLN A 653 16.10 13.55 2.58
N GLU A 654 15.68 14.75 2.95
CA GLU A 654 16.35 16.01 2.57
C GLU A 654 17.49 16.28 3.56
N SER A 655 17.26 15.95 4.83
CA SER A 655 18.30 15.96 5.85
C SER A 655 19.46 15.03 5.54
N ALA A 656 19.20 13.88 4.89
CA ALA A 656 20.27 12.96 4.53
C ALA A 656 21.27 13.60 3.54
N TRP A 657 20.77 14.36 2.58
CA TRP A 657 21.61 15.04 1.60
C TRP A 657 22.36 16.24 2.20
N ILE A 658 21.74 16.97 3.14
CA ILE A 658 22.40 18.00 3.95
C ILE A 658 23.60 17.38 4.69
N VAL A 659 23.39 16.28 5.42
CA VAL A 659 24.45 15.61 6.20
C VAL A 659 25.58 15.13 5.30
N ARG A 660 25.26 14.53 4.15
CA ARG A 660 26.29 14.14 3.16
C ARG A 660 27.16 15.32 2.75
N MET A 661 26.54 16.44 2.38
CA MET A 661 27.26 17.63 1.92
C MET A 661 28.11 18.26 3.04
N LEU A 662 27.61 18.27 4.29
CA LEU A 662 28.39 18.71 5.44
C LEU A 662 29.61 17.81 5.70
N MET A 663 29.48 16.49 5.51
CA MET A 663 30.60 15.55 5.64
C MET A 663 31.66 15.69 4.53
N GLU A 664 31.30 16.29 3.39
CA GLU A 664 32.24 16.59 2.29
C GLU A 664 33.04 17.88 2.52
N ILE A 665 32.76 18.65 3.59
CA ILE A 665 33.54 19.83 3.95
C ILE A 665 34.92 19.38 4.46
N PRO A 666 36.03 19.85 3.87
CA PRO A 666 37.36 19.56 4.38
C PRO A 666 37.58 20.29 5.71
N ASP A 667 38.15 19.59 6.68
CA ASP A 667 38.45 20.11 8.02
C ASP A 667 37.25 20.82 8.68
N PRO A 668 36.12 20.11 8.89
CA PRO A 668 34.89 20.71 9.40
C PRO A 668 35.11 21.28 10.81
N ASP A 669 34.47 22.40 11.11
CA ASP A 669 34.57 23.02 12.44
C ASP A 669 33.72 22.27 13.49
N LYS A 670 33.82 22.71 14.75
CA LYS A 670 33.09 22.09 15.87
C LYS A 670 31.57 22.13 15.69
N LYS A 671 31.01 23.15 15.05
CA LYS A 671 29.56 23.29 14.86
C LYS A 671 29.06 22.33 13.78
N VAL A 672 29.79 22.22 12.67
CA VAL A 672 29.50 21.25 11.61
C VAL A 672 29.59 19.83 12.16
N LYS A 673 30.63 19.53 12.95
CA LYS A 673 30.78 18.21 13.57
C LYS A 673 29.60 17.86 14.48
N ALA A 674 29.24 18.77 15.39
CA ALA A 674 28.10 18.59 16.28
C ALA A 674 26.79 18.37 15.51
N ALA A 675 26.56 19.14 14.45
CA ALA A 675 25.37 19.01 13.60
C ALA A 675 25.28 17.64 12.91
N VAL A 676 26.39 17.14 12.37
CA VAL A 676 26.46 15.81 11.73
C VAL A 676 26.22 14.70 12.75
N HIS A 677 26.89 14.73 13.90
CA HIS A 677 26.70 13.75 14.97
C HIS A 677 25.24 13.70 15.46
N ALA A 678 24.62 14.86 15.67
CA ALA A 678 23.23 15.00 16.09
C ALA A 678 22.26 14.39 15.07
N ALA A 679 22.43 14.71 13.78
CA ALA A 679 21.59 14.17 12.71
C ALA A 679 21.73 12.65 12.57
N MET A 680 22.95 12.11 12.67
CA MET A 680 23.19 10.67 12.61
C MET A 680 22.60 9.92 13.81
N ALA A 681 22.69 10.50 15.01
CA ALA A 681 22.01 9.96 16.18
C ALA A 681 20.48 9.96 16.01
N TRP A 682 19.92 11.02 15.42
CA TRP A 682 18.49 11.09 15.10
C TRP A 682 18.08 10.02 14.08
N PHE A 683 18.84 9.85 13.00
CA PHE A 683 18.56 8.82 11.99
C PHE A 683 18.59 7.41 12.57
N ASP A 684 19.57 7.09 13.42
CA ASP A 684 19.64 5.78 14.07
C ASP A 684 18.48 5.54 15.04
N LYS A 685 18.12 6.56 15.82
CA LYS A 685 17.01 6.50 16.77
C LYS A 685 15.65 6.32 16.08
N TYR A 686 15.38 7.05 15.01
CA TYR A 686 14.04 7.15 14.39
C TYR A 686 13.84 6.36 13.09
N LYS A 687 14.80 5.52 12.71
CA LYS A 687 14.60 4.55 11.61
C LYS A 687 13.47 3.58 11.92
N LEU A 688 12.90 3.01 10.87
CA LEU A 688 11.91 1.95 10.93
C LEU A 688 12.55 0.65 10.46
N THR A 689 12.46 -0.42 11.25
CA THR A 689 12.96 -1.76 10.90
C THR A 689 11.82 -2.76 10.84
N GLY A 690 12.06 -3.91 10.19
CA GLY A 690 11.03 -4.95 10.05
C GLY A 690 9.88 -4.59 9.10
N LEU A 691 10.06 -3.57 8.25
CA LEU A 691 9.04 -3.06 7.35
C LEU A 691 9.61 -2.81 5.94
N ARG A 692 8.81 -3.09 4.92
CA ARG A 692 9.10 -2.77 3.52
C ARG A 692 8.04 -1.84 2.96
N TYR A 693 8.48 -0.71 2.43
CA TYR A 693 7.66 0.16 1.58
C TYR A 693 7.79 -0.28 0.12
N ARG A 694 6.67 -0.64 -0.52
CA ARG A 694 6.64 -1.07 -1.91
C ARG A 694 5.34 -0.70 -2.59
N ARG A 695 5.35 -0.68 -3.92
CA ARG A 695 4.11 -0.61 -4.71
C ARG A 695 3.75 -2.02 -5.15
N VAL A 696 2.54 -2.44 -4.83
CA VAL A 696 1.96 -3.70 -5.30
C VAL A 696 0.94 -3.40 -6.38
N MET A 697 0.76 -4.33 -7.31
CA MET A 697 -0.29 -4.22 -8.32
C MET A 697 -1.54 -4.90 -7.77
N GLU A 698 -2.61 -4.13 -7.58
CA GLU A 698 -3.91 -4.62 -7.11
C GLU A 698 -4.99 -4.18 -8.10
N ASN A 699 -5.69 -5.16 -8.68
CA ASN A 699 -6.76 -4.92 -9.66
C ASN A 699 -6.31 -4.01 -10.83
N GLY A 700 -5.09 -4.23 -11.34
CA GLY A 700 -4.52 -3.47 -12.46
C GLY A 700 -4.11 -2.03 -12.14
N LYS A 701 -4.09 -1.62 -10.86
CA LYS A 701 -3.59 -0.32 -10.41
C LYS A 701 -2.50 -0.49 -9.35
N TRP A 702 -1.55 0.43 -9.33
CA TRP A 702 -0.54 0.49 -8.27
C TRP A 702 -1.19 0.87 -6.92
N ASN A 703 -0.78 0.18 -5.87
CA ASN A 703 -1.10 0.51 -4.47
C ASN A 703 0.21 0.49 -3.65
N ALA A 704 0.58 1.62 -3.06
CA ALA A 704 1.74 1.72 -2.20
C ALA A 704 1.35 1.23 -0.80
N VAL A 705 2.11 0.25 -0.29
CA VAL A 705 1.85 -0.43 0.97
C VAL A 705 3.11 -0.43 1.83
N LEU A 706 2.91 -0.43 3.14
CA LEU A 706 3.96 -0.63 4.14
C LEU A 706 3.71 -1.99 4.81
N THR A 707 4.45 -3.02 4.41
CA THR A 707 4.22 -4.39 4.86
C THR A 707 5.32 -4.87 5.81
N PRO A 708 4.99 -5.67 6.84
CA PRO A 708 6.00 -6.36 7.64
C PRO A 708 6.98 -7.16 6.78
N ASP A 709 8.26 -6.98 7.03
CA ASP A 709 9.37 -7.70 6.41
C ASP A 709 10.60 -7.61 7.31
N SER A 710 10.86 -8.68 8.07
CA SER A 710 11.99 -8.77 8.99
C SER A 710 13.36 -8.82 8.29
N LEU A 711 13.39 -9.04 6.97
CA LEU A 711 14.61 -9.06 6.16
C LEU A 711 14.87 -7.74 5.44
N ALA A 712 13.92 -6.80 5.46
CA ALA A 712 14.11 -5.48 4.88
C ALA A 712 15.15 -4.68 5.66
N GLY A 713 15.99 -3.95 4.93
CA GLY A 713 16.83 -2.91 5.52
C GLY A 713 15.96 -1.78 6.12
N PRO A 714 16.50 -1.00 7.07
CA PRO A 714 15.79 0.13 7.64
C PRO A 714 15.33 1.12 6.58
N ILE A 715 14.16 1.67 6.82
CA ILE A 715 13.54 2.75 6.05
C ILE A 715 13.21 3.91 7.00
N TRP A 716 12.95 5.08 6.44
CA TRP A 716 12.52 6.25 7.19
C TRP A 716 11.25 6.80 6.54
N ALA A 717 10.33 7.27 7.36
CA ALA A 717 9.23 8.08 6.86
C ALA A 717 9.78 9.38 6.29
N ARG A 718 9.15 9.92 5.24
CA ARG A 718 9.56 11.22 4.69
C ARG A 718 9.35 12.32 5.71
N TYR A 719 8.28 12.23 6.50
CA TYR A 719 7.89 13.20 7.52
C TYR A 719 7.67 12.54 8.88
N TYR A 720 8.18 13.20 9.92
CA TYR A 720 7.88 12.91 11.32
C TYR A 720 7.36 14.18 11.98
N ASP A 721 6.32 14.05 12.81
CA ASP A 721 5.72 15.21 13.48
C ASP A 721 6.67 15.87 14.48
N LEU A 722 6.53 17.19 14.68
CA LEU A 722 7.43 17.98 15.51
C LEU A 722 7.28 17.72 17.02
N ASP A 723 6.12 17.22 17.46
CA ASP A 723 5.77 17.05 18.88
C ASP A 723 6.30 15.73 19.46
N HIS A 724 6.23 14.65 18.69
CA HIS A 724 6.47 13.28 19.14
C HIS A 724 7.47 12.53 18.27
N CYS A 725 7.94 13.11 17.15
CA CYS A 725 8.80 12.44 16.19
C CYS A 725 8.19 11.10 15.71
N VAL A 726 6.88 11.07 15.46
CA VAL A 726 6.21 9.89 14.91
C VAL A 726 5.96 10.10 13.42
N PRO A 727 6.17 9.07 12.57
CA PRO A 727 5.81 9.12 11.17
C PRO A 727 4.39 9.61 10.91
N PHE A 728 4.21 10.37 9.84
CA PHE A 728 2.89 10.64 9.29
C PHE A 728 2.93 10.68 7.76
N VAL A 729 1.76 10.46 7.17
CA VAL A 729 1.45 10.70 5.77
C VAL A 729 0.38 11.79 5.67
N CYS A 730 0.14 12.38 4.49
CA CYS A 730 -0.80 13.48 4.37
C CYS A 730 -1.50 13.46 2.99
N ASP A 731 -2.74 13.92 2.94
CA ASP A 731 -3.48 14.06 1.68
C ASP A 731 -3.59 15.53 1.27
N ARG A 732 -4.25 15.81 0.14
CA ARG A 732 -4.47 17.16 -0.39
C ARG A 732 -5.27 18.07 0.54
N ASP A 733 -5.97 17.50 1.50
CA ASP A 733 -6.65 18.24 2.59
C ASP A 733 -5.68 18.81 3.63
N GLY A 734 -4.40 18.43 3.57
CA GLY A 734 -3.36 18.88 4.49
C GLY A 734 -3.53 18.37 5.91
N ILE A 735 -4.20 17.23 6.05
CA ILE A 735 -4.43 16.55 7.32
C ILE A 735 -3.42 15.39 7.48
N PRO A 736 -2.55 15.42 8.52
CA PRO A 736 -1.60 14.34 8.77
C PRO A 736 -2.33 13.08 9.26
N ARG A 737 -1.89 11.92 8.81
CA ARG A 737 -2.48 10.61 9.14
C ARG A 737 -1.38 9.60 9.44
N ARG A 738 -1.72 8.51 10.12
CA ARG A 738 -0.73 7.56 10.64
C ARG A 738 -0.42 6.41 9.69
N SER A 739 -1.30 6.09 8.74
CA SER A 739 -1.09 5.02 7.78
C SER A 739 -1.32 5.42 6.33
N LEU A 740 -0.65 4.74 5.40
CA LEU A 740 -0.84 4.94 3.96
C LEU A 740 -2.29 4.66 3.54
N GLU A 741 -2.92 3.71 4.20
CA GLU A 741 -4.30 3.28 4.00
C GLU A 741 -5.30 4.41 4.29
N ASP A 742 -4.91 5.39 5.11
CA ASP A 742 -5.77 6.49 5.51
C ASP A 742 -5.77 7.67 4.51
N ILE A 743 -4.87 7.66 3.51
CA ILE A 743 -4.80 8.69 2.45
C ILE A 743 -5.29 8.17 1.11
N GLY A 744 -5.81 9.06 0.26
CA GLY A 744 -6.33 8.73 -1.06
C GLY A 744 -5.29 8.14 -2.01
N SER A 745 -5.75 7.31 -2.94
CA SER A 745 -4.90 6.58 -3.91
C SER A 745 -3.95 7.49 -4.69
N GLU A 746 -4.37 8.70 -5.07
CA GLU A 746 -3.53 9.63 -5.84
C GLU A 746 -2.30 10.11 -5.06
N ARG A 747 -2.44 10.43 -3.76
CA ARG A 747 -1.30 10.80 -2.90
C ARG A 747 -0.52 9.60 -2.41
N ARG A 748 -1.19 8.50 -2.09
CA ARG A 748 -0.55 7.24 -1.69
C ARG A 748 0.41 6.74 -2.77
N ASN A 749 -0.01 6.79 -4.03
CA ASN A 749 0.74 6.24 -5.16
C ASN A 749 1.56 7.27 -5.94
N GLY A 750 1.17 8.55 -5.89
CA GLY A 750 1.88 9.62 -6.61
C GLY A 750 3.08 10.19 -5.85
N TYR A 751 3.18 9.93 -4.54
CA TYR A 751 4.18 10.50 -3.65
C TYR A 751 4.97 9.43 -2.90
N ALA A 752 6.25 9.68 -2.63
CA ALA A 752 7.10 8.77 -1.86
C ALA A 752 7.06 9.16 -0.38
N TRP A 753 6.29 8.41 0.42
CA TRP A 753 6.10 8.65 1.85
C TRP A 753 7.16 8.00 2.73
N PHE A 754 7.89 7.02 2.21
CA PHE A 754 8.99 6.35 2.89
C PHE A 754 10.15 6.19 1.91
N GLY A 755 11.37 6.22 2.44
CA GLY A 755 12.59 6.08 1.66
C GLY A 755 13.76 5.64 2.52
N ASN A 756 14.88 5.34 1.87
CA ASN A 756 16.06 4.77 2.51
C ASN A 756 17.32 5.63 2.33
N ARG A 757 17.23 6.88 1.84
CA ARG A 757 18.41 7.75 1.66
C ARG A 757 19.35 7.83 2.89
N PRO A 758 18.85 7.92 4.14
CA PRO A 758 19.73 7.92 5.32
C PRO A 758 20.63 6.69 5.45
N ALA A 759 20.25 5.54 4.86
CA ALA A 759 21.05 4.32 4.88
C ALA A 759 22.46 4.52 4.29
N GLU A 760 22.57 5.33 3.24
CA GLU A 760 23.85 5.60 2.56
C GLU A 760 24.86 6.33 3.45
N LEU A 761 24.41 6.96 4.53
CA LEU A 761 25.26 7.77 5.40
C LEU A 761 26.02 6.96 6.45
N TYR A 762 25.61 5.73 6.79
CA TYR A 762 26.19 5.01 7.91
C TYR A 762 27.70 4.75 7.70
N ASP A 763 28.06 4.14 6.58
CA ASP A 763 29.46 3.87 6.23
C ASP A 763 30.27 5.15 5.99
N LEU A 764 29.62 6.19 5.44
CA LEU A 764 30.26 7.48 5.18
C LEU A 764 30.57 8.21 6.49
N TYR A 765 29.61 8.21 7.41
CA TYR A 765 29.73 8.79 8.72
C TYR A 765 30.79 8.09 9.56
N ASP A 766 30.86 6.76 9.54
CA ASP A 766 31.90 6.04 10.28
C ASP A 766 33.30 6.48 9.87
N LYS A 767 33.56 6.51 8.55
CA LYS A 767 34.84 6.98 7.99
C LYS A 767 35.10 8.46 8.29
N TRP A 768 34.06 9.28 8.21
CA TRP A 768 34.15 10.72 8.46
C TRP A 768 34.44 11.01 9.93
N ALA A 769 33.74 10.36 10.86
CA ALA A 769 33.89 10.54 12.29
C ALA A 769 35.25 10.04 12.78
N ASP A 770 35.71 8.87 12.32
CA ASP A 770 37.04 8.35 12.65
C ASP A 770 38.15 9.30 12.21
N ARG A 771 37.96 9.96 11.07
CA ARG A 771 38.92 10.92 10.52
C ARG A 771 38.93 12.26 11.24
N TYR A 772 37.75 12.82 11.52
CA TYR A 772 37.63 14.23 11.92
C TYR A 772 37.23 14.44 13.38
N ASP A 773 36.55 13.51 14.02
CA ASP A 773 36.08 13.66 15.41
C ASP A 773 35.83 12.32 16.14
N PRO A 774 36.86 11.46 16.30
CA PRO A 774 36.68 10.14 16.90
C PRO A 774 36.24 10.21 18.38
N GLN A 775 36.49 11.33 19.07
CA GLN A 775 36.13 11.52 20.47
C GLN A 775 34.62 11.72 20.69
N ASN A 776 33.92 12.29 19.71
CA ASN A 776 32.48 12.58 19.79
C ASN A 776 31.63 11.67 18.89
N LYS A 777 32.23 10.63 18.30
CA LYS A 777 31.54 9.67 17.44
C LYS A 777 30.37 9.01 18.18
N VAL A 778 29.15 9.25 17.69
CA VAL A 778 27.94 8.57 18.17
C VAL A 778 27.90 7.11 17.71
N SER A 779 27.43 6.23 18.61
CA SER A 779 27.25 4.81 18.32
C SER A 779 25.97 4.59 17.54
N ILE A 780 26.09 4.34 16.24
CA ILE A 780 24.98 4.03 15.33
C ILE A 780 25.16 2.63 14.76
N SER A 781 24.08 1.97 14.36
CA SER A 781 24.18 0.64 13.76
C SER A 781 23.03 0.35 12.82
N PHE A 782 23.33 -0.06 11.60
CA PHE A 782 22.31 -0.42 10.62
C PHE A 782 21.41 -1.59 11.07
N ARG A 783 21.86 -2.39 12.06
CA ARG A 783 21.21 -3.62 12.51
C ARG A 783 20.40 -3.48 13.80
N THR A 784 20.51 -2.36 14.51
CA THR A 784 19.72 -2.15 15.73
C THR A 784 18.25 -1.94 15.38
N LYS A 785 17.37 -2.38 16.28
CA LYS A 785 15.93 -2.18 16.13
C LYS A 785 15.60 -0.68 16.06
N GLY A 786 14.79 -0.33 15.06
CA GLY A 786 14.26 1.01 14.85
C GLY A 786 13.22 1.42 15.89
N ALA A 787 12.81 2.67 15.83
CA ALA A 787 11.87 3.29 16.78
C ALA A 787 10.56 2.53 16.93
N ASN A 788 10.09 1.89 15.86
CA ASN A 788 8.87 1.08 15.83
C ASN A 788 8.99 -0.27 16.55
N GLU A 789 10.21 -0.77 16.77
CA GLU A 789 10.47 -2.08 17.39
C GLU A 789 11.15 -1.99 18.75
N ASN A 790 11.67 -0.82 19.13
CA ASN A 790 12.39 -0.59 20.39
C ASN A 790 11.55 0.13 21.46
N GLY A 791 10.28 0.44 21.16
CA GLY A 791 9.36 1.11 22.07
C GLY A 791 9.46 2.64 22.11
N THR A 792 10.23 3.27 21.20
CA THR A 792 10.27 4.75 21.08
C THR A 792 8.91 5.30 20.69
N PHE A 793 8.24 4.65 19.74
CA PHE A 793 6.83 4.86 19.44
C PHE A 793 6.23 3.57 18.85
N THR A 794 4.91 3.52 18.80
CA THR A 794 4.19 2.46 18.09
C THR A 794 3.56 3.05 16.83
N LEU A 795 3.86 2.44 15.67
CA LEU A 795 3.22 2.83 14.41
C LEU A 795 1.72 2.54 14.46
N GLY A 796 0.93 3.41 13.83
CA GLY A 796 -0.52 3.26 13.78
C GLY A 796 -1.26 3.51 15.09
N VAL A 797 -0.59 4.03 16.14
CA VAL A 797 -1.29 4.48 17.35
C VAL A 797 -1.95 5.83 17.07
N GLN A 798 -3.28 5.85 17.22
CA GLN A 798 -4.03 7.09 17.08
C GLN A 798 -3.64 8.09 18.18
N PRO A 799 -3.59 9.39 17.85
CA PRO A 799 -3.29 10.43 18.84
C PRO A 799 -4.24 10.29 20.04
N LYS A 800 -3.71 10.27 21.26
CA LYS A 800 -4.56 10.30 22.45
C LYS A 800 -5.25 11.66 22.53
N VAL A 801 -6.59 11.63 22.54
CA VAL A 801 -7.43 12.79 22.78
C VAL A 801 -7.02 13.45 24.10
N ARG A 802 -6.69 14.74 24.06
CA ARG A 802 -6.41 15.54 25.26
C ARG A 802 -7.68 16.23 25.71
N GLU A 803 -8.22 15.80 26.85
CA GLU A 803 -9.46 16.33 27.43
C GLU A 803 -9.45 17.85 27.61
N SER A 804 -8.29 18.43 27.91
CA SER A 804 -8.09 19.88 28.06
C SER A 804 -8.34 20.70 26.78
N HIS A 805 -8.50 20.05 25.62
CA HIS A 805 -8.84 20.73 24.37
C HIS A 805 -10.34 20.89 24.13
N PHE A 806 -11.20 20.32 25.01
CA PHE A 806 -12.65 20.33 24.86
C PHE A 806 -13.31 21.23 25.90
N ASP A 807 -14.39 21.90 25.49
CA ASP A 807 -15.20 22.77 26.35
C ASP A 807 -16.23 21.96 27.15
N ALA A 808 -16.64 20.80 26.62
CA ALA A 808 -17.49 19.84 27.32
C ALA A 808 -17.10 18.38 26.99
N ILE A 809 -17.31 17.49 27.95
CA ILE A 809 -17.10 16.05 27.80
C ILE A 809 -18.42 15.36 28.18
N VAL A 810 -18.83 14.39 27.36
CA VAL A 810 -20.06 13.62 27.52
C VAL A 810 -19.70 12.14 27.66
N SER A 811 -19.91 11.60 28.85
CA SER A 811 -19.69 10.20 29.20
C SER A 811 -20.94 9.36 28.95
N ARG A 812 -20.80 8.03 28.96
CA ARG A 812 -21.93 7.12 28.78
C ARG A 812 -23.02 7.39 29.83
N GLY A 813 -24.25 7.58 29.36
CA GLY A 813 -25.42 7.90 30.20
C GLY A 813 -25.68 9.40 30.37
N GLU A 814 -24.75 10.27 29.99
CA GLU A 814 -24.95 11.71 29.97
C GLU A 814 -25.65 12.16 28.67
N SER A 815 -26.28 13.33 28.71
CA SER A 815 -27.00 13.89 27.57
C SER A 815 -26.06 14.69 26.67
N ILE A 816 -26.01 14.33 25.39
CA ILE A 816 -25.29 15.10 24.37
C ILE A 816 -25.99 16.46 24.15
N GLN A 817 -27.32 16.46 24.16
CA GLN A 817 -28.13 17.68 24.05
C GLN A 817 -27.79 18.69 25.17
N ALA A 818 -27.64 18.22 26.41
CA ALA A 818 -27.27 19.09 27.54
C ALA A 818 -25.88 19.72 27.40
N ALA A 819 -24.94 19.07 26.69
CA ALA A 819 -23.64 19.65 26.39
C ALA A 819 -23.73 20.72 25.30
N ILE A 820 -24.55 20.50 24.26
CA ILE A 820 -24.84 21.51 23.23
C ILE A 820 -25.54 22.72 23.84
N ASP A 821 -26.45 22.51 24.80
CA ASP A 821 -27.20 23.60 25.43
C ASP A 821 -26.35 24.56 26.26
N LYS A 822 -25.12 24.17 26.62
CA LYS A 822 -24.14 25.04 27.28
C LYS A 822 -23.38 25.94 26.30
N ALA A 823 -23.43 25.66 25.00
CA ALA A 823 -22.76 26.49 24.00
C ALA A 823 -23.45 27.87 23.87
N PRO A 824 -22.70 28.93 23.52
CA PRO A 824 -23.29 30.25 23.26
C PRO A 824 -24.31 30.21 22.11
N GLU A 825 -25.46 30.88 22.27
CA GLU A 825 -26.52 30.89 21.25
C GLU A 825 -26.08 31.50 19.90
N ASN A 826 -25.17 32.48 19.93
CA ASN A 826 -24.61 33.16 18.76
C ASN A 826 -23.07 33.11 18.77
N GLY A 827 -22.49 31.94 19.05
CA GLY A 827 -21.03 31.77 19.18
C GLY A 827 -20.27 31.98 17.87
N SER A 828 -19.22 32.80 17.89
CA SER A 828 -18.29 32.97 16.76
C SER A 828 -17.11 32.00 16.78
N GLU A 829 -16.82 31.40 17.94
CA GLU A 829 -15.70 30.48 18.16
C GLU A 829 -16.18 29.02 18.27
N PRO A 830 -15.34 28.04 17.92
CA PRO A 830 -15.65 26.62 18.07
C PRO A 830 -15.98 26.22 19.52
N TYR A 831 -17.16 25.62 19.73
CA TYR A 831 -17.51 24.98 21.00
C TYR A 831 -17.35 23.47 20.87
N ARG A 832 -16.33 22.93 21.53
CA ARG A 832 -15.78 21.58 21.32
C ARG A 832 -16.32 20.61 22.36
N ILE A 833 -17.02 19.59 21.88
CA ILE A 833 -17.67 18.58 22.70
C ILE A 833 -17.05 17.22 22.40
N LEU A 834 -16.45 16.60 23.40
CA LEU A 834 -15.96 15.21 23.33
C LEU A 834 -17.06 14.25 23.79
N VAL A 835 -17.45 13.32 22.94
CA VAL A 835 -18.33 12.19 23.28
C VAL A 835 -17.46 10.96 23.53
N ARG A 836 -17.52 10.41 24.73
CA ARG A 836 -16.76 9.20 25.09
C ARG A 836 -17.33 7.96 24.44
N LYS A 837 -16.53 6.88 24.45
CA LYS A 837 -17.01 5.55 24.00
C LYS A 837 -18.27 5.16 24.77
N GLY A 838 -19.31 4.81 24.03
CA GLY A 838 -20.62 4.48 24.58
C GLY A 838 -21.69 4.37 23.50
N LEU A 839 -22.82 3.78 23.90
CA LEU A 839 -24.06 3.77 23.15
C LEU A 839 -24.99 4.85 23.73
N TYR A 840 -25.40 5.79 22.89
CA TYR A 840 -26.23 6.94 23.22
C TYR A 840 -27.55 6.82 22.47
N ASN A 841 -28.59 6.33 23.14
CA ASN A 841 -29.95 6.27 22.57
C ASN A 841 -30.63 7.63 22.71
N GLN A 842 -30.27 8.59 21.85
CA GLN A 842 -30.66 9.99 21.98
C GLN A 842 -30.88 10.62 20.60
N LYS A 843 -31.83 11.53 20.54
CA LYS A 843 -31.90 12.53 19.47
C LYS A 843 -31.08 13.75 19.86
N VAL A 844 -30.28 14.25 18.92
CA VAL A 844 -29.37 15.38 19.11
C VAL A 844 -29.75 16.50 18.17
N ILE A 845 -30.18 17.63 18.71
CA ILE A 845 -30.60 18.82 17.95
C ILE A 845 -29.55 19.91 18.17
N ILE A 846 -28.86 20.26 17.09
CA ILE A 846 -27.87 21.33 17.06
C ILE A 846 -28.56 22.60 16.55
N ASP A 847 -28.67 23.59 17.43
CA ASP A 847 -29.40 24.84 17.21
C ASP A 847 -28.56 26.10 17.38
N ARG A 848 -27.23 25.93 17.39
CA ARG A 848 -26.22 26.97 17.60
C ARG A 848 -25.08 26.80 16.61
N PRO A 849 -24.43 27.89 16.18
CA PRO A 849 -23.33 27.82 15.23
C PRO A 849 -22.06 27.27 15.90
N ASN A 850 -21.07 26.91 15.07
CA ASN A 850 -19.71 26.55 15.51
C ASN A 850 -19.60 25.37 16.50
N ILE A 851 -20.60 24.49 16.57
CA ILE A 851 -20.48 23.24 17.33
C ILE A 851 -19.46 22.31 16.67
N VAL A 852 -18.52 21.81 17.47
CA VAL A 852 -17.54 20.79 17.09
C VAL A 852 -17.79 19.55 17.94
N LEU A 853 -18.54 18.60 17.39
CA LEU A 853 -18.94 17.37 18.06
C LEU A 853 -18.01 16.22 17.64
N VAL A 854 -17.19 15.74 18.57
CA VAL A 854 -16.17 14.72 18.31
C VAL A 854 -16.40 13.50 19.17
N GLY A 855 -16.50 12.31 18.56
CA GLY A 855 -16.44 11.06 19.29
C GLY A 855 -15.00 10.60 19.53
N GLU A 856 -14.75 10.05 20.72
CA GLU A 856 -13.45 9.50 21.14
C GLU A 856 -12.97 8.36 20.23
N GLN A 857 -13.90 7.63 19.60
CA GLN A 857 -13.61 6.58 18.63
C GLN A 857 -14.85 6.28 17.77
N ARG A 858 -14.73 6.44 16.45
CA ARG A 858 -15.82 6.25 15.45
C ARG A 858 -16.72 5.05 15.72
N ASP A 859 -16.12 3.86 15.83
CA ASP A 859 -16.86 2.60 15.88
C ASP A 859 -17.37 2.26 17.30
N SER A 860 -17.07 3.09 18.31
CA SER A 860 -17.46 2.87 19.70
C SER A 860 -18.20 4.06 20.34
N CYS A 861 -18.35 5.18 19.63
CA CYS A 861 -19.17 6.32 20.03
C CYS A 861 -20.43 6.33 19.14
N ILE A 862 -21.45 5.60 19.57
CA ILE A 862 -22.62 5.29 18.76
C ILE A 862 -23.81 6.10 19.25
N ILE A 863 -24.32 7.01 18.43
CA ILE A 863 -25.61 7.69 18.62
C ILE A 863 -26.65 6.92 17.82
N VAL A 864 -27.65 6.37 18.49
CA VAL A 864 -28.70 5.56 17.88
C VAL A 864 -30.06 6.13 18.22
N GLY A 865 -31.01 6.01 17.30
CA GLY A 865 -32.41 6.25 17.56
C GLY A 865 -33.29 5.70 16.44
N ALA A 866 -34.60 5.64 16.69
CA ALA A 866 -35.57 5.13 15.73
C ALA A 866 -36.59 6.24 15.39
N GLU A 867 -36.39 6.92 14.25
CA GLU A 867 -37.28 8.00 13.81
C GLU A 867 -37.67 7.87 12.32
N GLY A 868 -38.97 7.99 12.06
CA GLY A 868 -39.55 7.89 10.72
C GLY A 868 -40.80 8.76 10.58
N GLN A 869 -41.57 8.63 9.50
CA GLN A 869 -42.76 9.47 9.27
C GLN A 869 -43.86 9.34 10.33
N GLY A 870 -44.00 8.18 10.97
CA GLY A 870 -45.08 7.87 11.91
C GLY A 870 -44.68 7.81 13.38
N SER A 871 -43.39 7.89 13.70
CA SER A 871 -42.89 7.86 15.08
C SER A 871 -41.62 8.69 15.20
N VAL A 872 -41.60 9.55 16.21
CA VAL A 872 -40.53 10.53 16.49
C VAL A 872 -40.07 10.37 17.94
N MET A 873 -38.78 10.55 18.18
CA MET A 873 -38.23 10.49 19.55
C MET A 873 -38.53 11.77 20.35
N VAL A 874 -38.61 12.90 19.66
CA VAL A 874 -38.92 14.22 20.24
C VAL A 874 -39.94 14.88 19.32
N SER A 875 -41.10 15.26 19.86
CA SER A 875 -42.17 15.93 19.10
C SER A 875 -41.98 17.44 18.98
N GLU A 876 -41.48 18.07 20.05
CA GLU A 876 -41.28 19.51 20.15
C GLU A 876 -39.89 19.85 20.73
N PHE A 877 -39.28 20.90 20.20
CA PHE A 877 -38.01 21.45 20.67
C PHE A 877 -38.13 22.98 20.72
N ARG A 878 -37.89 23.58 21.90
CA ARG A 878 -38.05 25.02 22.17
C ARG A 878 -39.41 25.63 21.75
N GLY A 879 -40.49 24.87 21.91
CA GLY A 879 -41.85 25.31 21.58
C GLY A 879 -42.21 25.23 20.09
N GLU A 880 -41.31 24.71 19.24
CA GLU A 880 -41.57 24.43 17.84
C GLU A 880 -41.52 22.92 17.56
N LYS A 881 -42.08 22.50 16.43
CA LYS A 881 -41.99 21.10 16.00
C LYS A 881 -40.52 20.71 15.83
N ALA A 882 -40.10 19.63 16.48
CA ALA A 882 -38.71 19.20 16.43
C ALA A 882 -38.27 18.85 14.98
N PRO A 883 -37.05 19.24 14.57
CA PRO A 883 -36.51 18.89 13.25
C PRO A 883 -36.36 17.38 13.11
N ARG A 884 -36.30 16.86 11.88
CA ARG A 884 -36.17 15.41 11.63
C ARG A 884 -34.75 14.91 11.87
N GLY A 885 -34.60 13.61 12.07
CA GLY A 885 -33.32 12.89 12.08
C GLY A 885 -32.74 12.67 13.47
N ILE A 886 -31.80 11.73 13.58
CA ILE A 886 -31.16 11.39 14.87
C ILE A 886 -30.19 12.48 15.29
N ILE A 887 -29.37 12.98 14.36
CA ILE A 887 -28.73 14.29 14.48
C ILE A 887 -29.47 15.26 13.56
N SER A 888 -29.96 16.36 14.14
CA SER A 888 -30.68 17.42 13.45
C SER A 888 -29.91 18.74 13.52
N LEU A 889 -29.50 19.29 12.37
CA LEU A 889 -28.90 20.61 12.26
C LEU A 889 -29.98 21.62 11.88
N THR A 890 -30.28 22.60 12.74
CA THR A 890 -31.23 23.67 12.39
C THR A 890 -30.60 24.70 11.44
N GLU A 891 -31.36 25.70 11.02
CA GLU A 891 -30.88 26.83 10.20
C GLU A 891 -29.84 27.70 10.96
N LYS A 892 -29.73 27.55 12.30
CA LYS A 892 -28.75 28.25 13.14
C LYS A 892 -27.43 27.48 13.33
N ALA A 893 -27.33 26.25 12.82
CA ALA A 893 -26.21 25.34 13.08
C ALA A 893 -25.05 25.48 12.08
N ASP A 894 -24.80 26.69 11.59
CA ASP A 894 -23.76 26.95 10.62
C ASP A 894 -22.36 26.68 11.18
N ASP A 895 -21.46 26.25 10.28
CA ASP A 895 -20.08 25.88 10.60
C ASP A 895 -19.95 24.71 11.60
N CYS A 896 -20.98 23.86 11.70
CA CYS A 896 -20.93 22.66 12.50
C CYS A 896 -19.91 21.65 11.93
N LEU A 897 -19.11 21.05 12.81
CA LEU A 897 -18.20 19.95 12.49
C LEU A 897 -18.57 18.71 13.33
N ILE A 898 -18.78 17.58 12.66
CA ILE A 898 -19.03 16.28 13.29
C ILE A 898 -17.90 15.32 12.90
N SER A 899 -17.26 14.68 13.88
CA SER A 899 -16.16 13.73 13.64
C SER A 899 -16.19 12.55 14.60
N GLY A 900 -15.69 11.39 14.17
CA GLY A 900 -15.40 10.27 15.07
C GLY A 900 -16.63 9.61 15.67
N LEU A 901 -17.78 9.64 14.98
CA LEU A 901 -19.06 9.13 15.50
C LEU A 901 -19.69 8.11 14.57
N THR A 902 -20.46 7.19 15.16
CA THR A 902 -21.42 6.36 14.42
C THR A 902 -22.83 6.88 14.72
N VAL A 903 -23.60 7.22 13.68
CA VAL A 903 -24.98 7.69 13.80
C VAL A 903 -25.89 6.70 13.09
N ILE A 904 -26.82 6.11 13.83
CA ILE A 904 -27.71 5.05 13.34
C ILE A 904 -29.16 5.48 13.51
N ASN A 905 -29.90 5.54 12.41
CA ASN A 905 -31.37 5.51 12.45
C ASN A 905 -31.85 4.09 12.21
N ASN A 906 -32.27 3.40 13.27
CA ASN A 906 -32.66 1.98 13.23
C ASN A 906 -34.18 1.76 13.16
N TYR A 907 -34.93 2.73 12.61
CA TYR A 907 -36.39 2.68 12.57
C TYR A 907 -36.92 1.45 11.79
N GLY A 908 -36.32 1.14 10.64
CA GLY A 908 -36.71 0.01 9.80
C GLY A 908 -36.66 -1.33 10.53
N THR A 909 -35.62 -1.55 11.34
CA THR A 909 -35.43 -2.80 12.09
C THR A 909 -36.17 -2.82 13.43
N THR A 910 -36.46 -1.66 14.04
CA THR A 910 -37.02 -1.61 15.41
C THR A 910 -38.49 -1.19 15.52
N VAL A 911 -39.01 -0.41 14.56
CA VAL A 911 -40.37 0.15 14.63
C VAL A 911 -41.25 -0.41 13.52
N SER A 912 -40.81 -0.32 12.25
CA SER A 912 -41.58 -0.80 11.11
C SER A 912 -40.66 -1.15 9.97
N ASN A 913 -40.76 -2.37 9.44
CA ASN A 913 -39.97 -2.83 8.30
C ASN A 913 -40.36 -2.09 7.01
N THR A 914 -39.82 -0.89 6.83
CA THR A 914 -40.06 0.00 5.70
C THR A 914 -38.78 0.72 5.31
N THR A 915 -38.68 1.06 4.03
CA THR A 915 -37.65 1.97 3.51
C THR A 915 -38.19 3.39 3.34
N SER A 916 -39.05 3.87 4.24
CA SER A 916 -39.48 5.28 4.24
C SER A 916 -38.33 6.24 4.64
N HIS A 917 -38.57 7.56 4.55
CA HIS A 917 -37.59 8.58 4.98
C HIS A 917 -37.16 8.36 6.44
N GLN A 918 -35.87 8.06 6.65
CA GLN A 918 -35.27 7.74 7.94
C GLN A 918 -33.90 8.40 8.04
N PHE A 919 -33.87 9.67 8.41
CA PHE A 919 -32.62 10.43 8.42
C PHE A 919 -31.76 10.03 9.62
N ALA A 920 -30.52 9.59 9.38
CA ALA A 920 -29.54 9.48 10.45
C ALA A 920 -29.00 10.87 10.80
N VAL A 921 -28.65 11.64 9.76
CA VAL A 921 -28.33 13.06 9.87
C VAL A 921 -29.20 13.85 8.91
N PHE A 922 -29.91 14.84 9.44
CA PHE A 922 -30.69 15.79 8.67
C PHE A 922 -30.29 17.21 9.05
N GLY A 923 -30.19 18.12 8.08
CA GLY A 923 -29.76 19.48 8.36
C GLY A 923 -30.36 20.53 7.45
N LYS A 924 -30.48 21.74 8.00
CA LYS A 924 -30.79 22.98 7.28
C LYS A 924 -29.71 24.05 7.44
N ALA A 925 -28.61 23.74 8.12
CA ALA A 925 -27.43 24.59 8.17
C ALA A 925 -26.86 24.80 6.76
N THR A 926 -26.27 25.96 6.53
CA THR A 926 -25.68 26.36 5.25
C THR A 926 -24.23 25.92 5.12
N ARG A 927 -23.54 25.63 6.22
CA ARG A 927 -22.16 25.13 6.23
C ARG A 927 -22.02 23.97 7.21
N THR A 928 -21.64 22.80 6.71
CA THR A 928 -21.53 21.59 7.56
C THR A 928 -20.35 20.72 7.11
N ILE A 929 -19.55 20.29 8.09
CA ILE A 929 -18.44 19.36 7.93
C ILE A 929 -18.79 18.06 8.66
N ILE A 930 -18.73 16.92 7.97
CA ILE A 930 -18.84 15.60 8.61
C ILE A 930 -17.68 14.75 8.13
N ILE A 931 -16.82 14.31 9.05
CA ILE A 931 -15.63 13.52 8.72
C ILE A 931 -15.52 12.29 9.61
N ASN A 932 -14.76 11.28 9.19
CA ASN A 932 -14.42 10.10 10.02
C ASN A 932 -15.62 9.51 10.77
N SER A 933 -16.74 9.29 10.09
CA SER A 933 -18.01 8.92 10.75
C SER A 933 -18.76 7.84 9.97
N ASN A 934 -19.49 7.00 10.71
CA ASN A 934 -20.40 6.01 10.11
C ASN A 934 -21.83 6.57 10.15
N ILE A 935 -22.47 6.73 9.00
CA ILE A 935 -23.84 7.24 8.88
C ILE A 935 -24.72 6.13 8.31
N ILE A 936 -25.61 5.60 9.15
CA ILE A 936 -26.35 4.37 8.88
C ILE A 936 -27.84 4.64 9.05
N SER A 937 -28.64 4.24 8.06
CA SER A 937 -30.10 4.26 8.14
C SER A 937 -30.66 2.93 7.67
N ASP A 938 -31.71 2.44 8.33
CA ASP A 938 -32.48 1.28 7.86
C ASP A 938 -33.46 1.63 6.71
N GLY A 939 -33.57 2.91 6.33
CA GLY A 939 -34.54 3.40 5.35
C GLY A 939 -33.93 4.10 4.15
N ASN A 940 -34.45 5.29 3.85
CA ASN A 940 -33.90 6.23 2.86
C ASN A 940 -33.26 7.44 3.58
N ASP A 941 -32.44 8.21 2.85
CA ASP A 941 -31.99 9.55 3.25
C ASP A 941 -31.04 9.60 4.44
N ALA A 942 -30.06 8.68 4.49
CA ALA A 942 -29.12 8.56 5.62
C ALA A 942 -28.47 9.91 6.00
N LEU A 943 -27.94 10.67 5.02
CA LEU A 943 -27.36 12.00 5.19
C LEU A 943 -28.03 13.03 4.25
N SER A 944 -28.87 13.89 4.80
CA SER A 944 -29.62 14.91 4.05
C SER A 944 -29.38 16.32 4.56
N LEU A 945 -28.74 17.16 3.74
CA LEU A 945 -28.44 18.56 4.09
C LEU A 945 -29.12 19.50 3.10
N TRP A 946 -30.17 20.17 3.59
CA TRP A 946 -31.13 20.94 2.80
C TRP A 946 -31.16 22.42 3.21
N GLY A 947 -30.00 22.96 3.59
CA GLY A 947 -29.84 24.39 3.82
C GLY A 947 -30.12 25.19 2.55
N LYS A 948 -30.85 26.30 2.68
CA LYS A 948 -31.22 27.15 1.55
C LYS A 948 -30.21 28.26 1.25
N GLY A 949 -29.35 28.62 2.21
CA GLY A 949 -28.54 29.82 2.13
C GLY A 949 -29.38 31.10 2.27
N GLU A 950 -28.76 32.22 2.63
CA GLU A 950 -29.43 33.52 2.67
C GLU A 950 -29.85 34.01 1.27
N ASP A 951 -29.09 33.61 0.25
CA ASP A 951 -29.31 33.96 -1.16
C ASP A 951 -30.20 32.93 -1.90
N GLY A 952 -30.71 31.92 -1.20
CA GLY A 952 -31.53 30.85 -1.78
C GLY A 952 -30.76 29.87 -2.67
N ARG A 953 -29.42 29.93 -2.72
CA ARG A 953 -28.58 29.12 -3.62
C ARG A 953 -28.16 27.77 -3.05
N GLY A 954 -28.60 27.42 -1.84
CA GLY A 954 -28.28 26.15 -1.17
C GLY A 954 -27.09 26.26 -0.20
N GLY A 955 -26.78 25.16 0.49
CA GLY A 955 -25.66 25.09 1.42
C GLY A 955 -24.34 24.64 0.78
N LEU A 956 -23.26 24.72 1.55
CA LEU A 956 -21.91 24.27 1.25
C LEU A 956 -21.55 23.14 2.23
N TYR A 957 -21.34 21.93 1.72
CA TYR A 957 -21.14 20.75 2.56
C TYR A 957 -19.83 20.04 2.24
N TYR A 958 -19.06 19.69 3.27
CA TYR A 958 -17.81 18.94 3.13
C TYR A 958 -17.88 17.64 3.91
N HIS A 959 -17.59 16.55 3.22
CA HIS A 959 -17.59 15.22 3.79
C HIS A 959 -16.31 14.48 3.45
N SER A 960 -15.73 13.80 4.43
CA SER A 960 -14.60 12.90 4.15
C SER A 960 -14.60 11.67 5.03
N ASP A 961 -14.08 10.57 4.49
CA ASP A 961 -13.80 9.38 5.30
C ASP A 961 -15.06 8.82 5.99
N LEU A 962 -16.18 8.90 5.27
CA LEU A 962 -17.48 8.44 5.75
C LEU A 962 -17.77 7.02 5.31
N TYR A 963 -18.34 6.22 6.20
CA TYR A 963 -19.04 5.00 5.83
C TYR A 963 -20.54 5.29 5.80
N LEU A 964 -21.17 5.16 4.63
CA LEU A 964 -22.60 5.38 4.46
C LEU A 964 -23.30 4.07 4.09
N ARG A 965 -24.32 3.70 4.87
CA ARG A 965 -25.13 2.51 4.65
C ARG A 965 -26.62 2.84 4.69
N CYS A 966 -27.32 2.41 3.65
CA CYS A 966 -28.75 2.66 3.49
C CYS A 966 -29.33 1.56 2.57
N PRO A 967 -30.37 0.81 2.95
CA PRO A 967 -30.97 -0.21 2.08
C PRO A 967 -31.88 0.41 1.01
N GLY A 968 -32.43 1.59 1.28
CA GLY A 968 -33.39 2.27 0.41
C GLY A 968 -32.76 3.10 -0.71
N VAL A 969 -32.94 4.42 -0.65
CA VAL A 969 -32.54 5.38 -1.70
C VAL A 969 -31.98 6.67 -1.12
N ASP A 970 -31.20 7.39 -1.93
CA ASP A 970 -30.67 8.72 -1.68
C ASP A 970 -29.86 8.75 -0.37
N PHE A 971 -28.62 8.27 -0.38
CA PHE A 971 -27.87 8.03 0.86
C PHE A 971 -27.19 9.30 1.33
N ILE A 972 -26.80 10.11 0.35
CA ILE A 972 -26.30 11.46 0.52
C ILE A 972 -27.11 12.37 -0.41
N CYS A 973 -27.75 13.38 0.20
CA CYS A 973 -28.75 14.23 -0.45
C CYS A 973 -28.51 15.73 -0.20
N PRO A 974 -27.43 16.31 -0.74
CA PRO A 974 -27.20 17.74 -0.65
C PRO A 974 -28.18 18.54 -1.50
N ARG A 975 -28.68 19.65 -0.94
CA ARG A 975 -29.20 20.80 -1.69
C ARG A 975 -28.20 21.95 -1.64
N GLY A 976 -27.64 22.31 -2.78
CA GLY A 976 -26.49 23.22 -2.87
C GLY A 976 -25.21 22.50 -3.29
N THR A 977 -24.05 23.02 -2.90
CA THR A 977 -22.73 22.51 -3.29
C THR A 977 -22.17 21.53 -2.25
N CYS A 978 -21.66 20.38 -2.70
CA CYS A 978 -21.12 19.35 -1.83
C CYS A 978 -19.80 18.77 -2.36
N TYR A 979 -18.82 18.60 -1.47
CA TYR A 979 -17.59 17.87 -1.74
C TYR A 979 -17.48 16.67 -0.79
N ALA A 980 -17.46 15.46 -1.34
CA ALA A 980 -17.29 14.22 -0.59
C ALA A 980 -16.04 13.47 -1.06
N THR A 981 -15.16 13.04 -0.15
CA THR A 981 -13.96 12.28 -0.53
C THR A 981 -13.63 11.12 0.40
N ARG A 982 -13.08 10.03 -0.15
CA ARG A 982 -12.69 8.83 0.63
C ARG A 982 -13.87 8.23 1.39
N CYS A 983 -15.07 8.32 0.82
CA CYS A 983 -16.26 7.75 1.41
C CYS A 983 -16.49 6.33 0.87
N ARG A 984 -17.04 5.46 1.70
CA ARG A 984 -17.51 4.13 1.30
C ARG A 984 -19.03 4.10 1.41
N PHE A 985 -19.68 3.79 0.29
CA PHE A 985 -21.13 3.67 0.18
C PHE A 985 -21.50 2.20 -0.01
N ILE A 986 -22.45 1.70 0.78
CA ILE A 986 -23.00 0.35 0.63
C ILE A 986 -24.52 0.43 0.49
N GLY A 987 -25.06 0.04 -0.66
CA GLY A 987 -26.49 0.11 -0.97
C GLY A 987 -27.16 -1.23 -1.27
N ASP A 988 -28.50 -1.26 -1.32
CA ASP A 988 -29.20 -2.51 -1.64
C ASP A 988 -30.24 -2.40 -2.76
N THR A 989 -30.67 -1.21 -3.19
CA THR A 989 -31.80 -1.13 -4.14
C THR A 989 -31.74 0.00 -5.18
N ARG A 990 -32.08 1.25 -4.83
CA ARG A 990 -32.59 2.22 -5.82
C ARG A 990 -31.60 3.24 -6.38
N ALA A 991 -30.88 3.98 -5.55
CA ALA A 991 -29.90 5.00 -5.98
C ALA A 991 -29.11 5.47 -4.77
N ILE A 992 -27.79 5.60 -4.91
CA ILE A 992 -26.91 5.98 -3.82
C ILE A 992 -26.81 7.51 -3.72
N LEU A 993 -26.48 8.18 -4.82
CA LEU A 993 -26.29 9.63 -4.85
C LEU A 993 -27.56 10.37 -5.28
N TRP A 994 -27.86 11.48 -4.62
CA TRP A 994 -28.90 12.41 -5.03
C TRP A 994 -28.39 13.85 -4.95
N HIS A 995 -28.83 14.71 -5.86
CA HIS A 995 -28.44 16.12 -5.87
C HIS A 995 -29.60 17.02 -6.29
N ASP A 996 -29.67 18.16 -5.63
CA ASP A 996 -30.48 19.31 -6.00
C ASP A 996 -29.60 20.56 -6.01
N GLY A 997 -29.13 20.89 -7.21
CA GLY A 997 -28.34 22.07 -7.50
C GLY A 997 -29.17 23.21 -8.09
N ARG A 998 -30.50 23.18 -7.94
CA ARG A 998 -31.37 24.22 -8.50
C ARG A 998 -30.99 25.60 -7.97
N GLY A 999 -31.17 26.64 -8.79
CA GLY A 999 -30.95 28.03 -8.39
C GLY A 999 -29.56 28.60 -8.66
N ASP A 1000 -28.52 27.77 -8.79
CA ASP A 1000 -27.18 28.22 -9.26
C ASP A 1000 -26.53 27.13 -10.13
N ILE A 1001 -26.13 27.50 -11.35
CA ILE A 1001 -25.46 26.60 -12.29
C ILE A 1001 -24.16 26.05 -11.70
N ASN A 1002 -23.55 26.77 -10.77
CA ASN A 1002 -22.30 26.40 -10.10
C ASN A 1002 -22.48 25.44 -8.93
N ASN A 1003 -23.70 25.04 -8.58
CA ASN A 1003 -23.91 24.04 -7.55
C ASN A 1003 -23.38 22.67 -8.00
N LYS A 1004 -22.30 22.25 -7.36
CA LYS A 1004 -21.49 21.08 -7.73
C LYS A 1004 -21.62 20.01 -6.65
N PHE A 1005 -21.95 18.78 -7.04
CA PHE A 1005 -21.77 17.60 -6.17
C PHE A 1005 -20.56 16.80 -6.65
N VAL A 1006 -19.44 17.01 -5.97
CA VAL A 1006 -18.17 16.34 -6.25
C VAL A 1006 -18.00 15.15 -5.31
N VAL A 1007 -17.76 13.96 -5.85
CA VAL A 1007 -17.38 12.77 -5.09
C VAL A 1007 -16.05 12.26 -5.63
N THR A 1008 -15.01 12.16 -4.79
CA THR A 1008 -13.69 11.72 -5.25
C THR A 1008 -12.97 10.73 -4.35
N ASN A 1009 -12.22 9.79 -4.95
CA ASN A 1009 -11.46 8.75 -4.24
C ASN A 1009 -12.36 7.88 -3.35
N SER A 1010 -13.61 7.66 -3.75
CA SER A 1010 -14.63 6.96 -2.96
C SER A 1010 -14.98 5.60 -3.56
N GLU A 1011 -15.59 4.73 -2.75
CA GLU A 1011 -15.98 3.37 -3.13
C GLU A 1011 -17.48 3.18 -3.04
N PHE A 1012 -18.05 2.56 -4.05
CA PHE A 1012 -19.47 2.23 -4.14
C PHE A 1012 -19.63 0.72 -4.27
N ASP A 1013 -20.39 0.14 -3.35
CA ASP A 1013 -20.76 -1.27 -3.38
C ASP A 1013 -22.26 -1.40 -3.15
N ALA A 1014 -22.82 -2.54 -3.54
CA ALA A 1014 -24.20 -2.85 -3.26
C ALA A 1014 -24.43 -4.34 -3.04
N LEU A 1015 -25.37 -4.70 -2.16
CA LEU A 1015 -25.78 -6.09 -1.93
C LEU A 1015 -26.63 -6.64 -3.10
N GLU A 1016 -27.39 -5.77 -3.76
CA GLU A 1016 -28.16 -6.09 -4.97
C GLU A 1016 -27.92 -5.02 -6.06
N PRO A 1017 -28.25 -5.29 -7.34
CA PRO A 1017 -28.07 -4.34 -8.43
C PRO A 1017 -28.67 -2.95 -8.14
N THR A 1018 -27.81 -1.95 -7.96
CA THR A 1018 -28.19 -0.60 -7.53
C THR A 1018 -27.63 0.47 -8.47
N PRO A 1019 -28.44 1.42 -8.97
CA PRO A 1019 -27.96 2.61 -9.68
C PRO A 1019 -27.02 3.48 -8.85
N LEU A 1020 -25.99 4.05 -9.50
CA LEU A 1020 -25.03 4.94 -8.84
C LEU A 1020 -25.71 6.18 -8.22
N GLY A 1021 -26.65 6.79 -8.95
CA GLY A 1021 -27.31 8.00 -8.49
C GLY A 1021 -28.45 8.44 -9.40
N ARG A 1022 -29.15 9.48 -8.95
CA ARG A 1022 -30.27 10.10 -9.67
C ARG A 1022 -30.46 11.57 -9.29
N TYR A 1023 -31.27 12.29 -10.06
CA TYR A 1023 -31.70 13.65 -9.72
C TYR A 1023 -33.17 13.90 -10.10
N HIS A 1024 -33.83 14.81 -9.37
CA HIS A 1024 -35.19 15.30 -9.69
C HIS A 1024 -35.19 16.75 -10.17
N HIS A 1025 -34.07 17.44 -9.96
CA HIS A 1025 -33.89 18.88 -10.18
C HIS A 1025 -32.59 19.09 -10.95
N ASP A 1026 -32.35 20.31 -11.45
CA ASP A 1026 -31.05 20.65 -12.02
C ASP A 1026 -29.93 20.25 -11.07
N SER A 1027 -28.92 19.60 -11.61
CA SER A 1027 -27.82 19.05 -10.83
C SER A 1027 -26.54 19.06 -11.66
N GLN A 1028 -25.40 19.01 -10.96
CA GLN A 1028 -24.09 18.77 -11.54
C GLN A 1028 -23.35 17.76 -10.69
N PHE A 1029 -22.87 16.67 -11.30
CA PHE A 1029 -22.11 15.63 -10.62
C PHE A 1029 -20.70 15.57 -11.21
N LEU A 1030 -19.68 15.48 -10.34
CA LEU A 1030 -18.32 15.14 -10.73
C LEU A 1030 -17.85 13.95 -9.89
N ILE A 1031 -17.70 12.79 -10.52
CA ILE A 1031 -17.33 11.53 -9.88
C ILE A 1031 -15.93 11.14 -10.33
N LEU A 1032 -14.94 11.30 -9.44
CA LEU A 1032 -13.51 11.30 -9.82
C LEU A 1032 -12.70 10.27 -9.03
N ASN A 1033 -11.98 9.39 -9.72
CA ASN A 1033 -11.16 8.32 -9.14
C ASN A 1033 -11.93 7.40 -8.19
N CYS A 1034 -13.21 7.16 -8.47
CA CYS A 1034 -14.07 6.28 -7.66
C CYS A 1034 -14.02 4.83 -8.15
N ARG A 1035 -14.28 3.89 -7.24
CA ARG A 1035 -14.40 2.46 -7.55
C ARG A 1035 -15.82 1.99 -7.31
N MET A 1036 -16.29 1.11 -8.17
CA MET A 1036 -17.64 0.57 -8.14
C MET A 1036 -17.57 -0.96 -8.23
N SER A 1037 -18.29 -1.67 -7.37
CA SER A 1037 -18.44 -3.12 -7.51
C SER A 1037 -19.31 -3.47 -8.72
N ARG A 1038 -19.35 -4.75 -9.07
CA ARG A 1038 -20.22 -5.26 -10.17
C ARG A 1038 -21.71 -5.04 -9.92
N ASN A 1039 -22.11 -4.82 -8.67
CA ASN A 1039 -23.50 -4.61 -8.29
C ASN A 1039 -23.96 -3.16 -8.47
N ILE A 1040 -23.04 -2.22 -8.72
CA ILE A 1040 -23.45 -0.93 -9.26
C ILE A 1040 -23.91 -1.16 -10.70
N ILE A 1041 -25.12 -0.74 -11.04
CA ILE A 1041 -25.69 -0.97 -12.37
C ILE A 1041 -24.84 -0.25 -13.43
N ASP A 1042 -24.64 -0.90 -14.57
CA ASP A 1042 -23.93 -0.37 -15.73
C ASP A 1042 -24.76 0.70 -16.45
N ALA A 1043 -25.08 1.79 -15.76
CA ALA A 1043 -25.87 2.89 -16.30
C ALA A 1043 -25.60 4.21 -15.58
N ASP A 1044 -25.71 5.30 -16.34
CA ASP A 1044 -25.41 6.64 -15.86
C ASP A 1044 -26.37 7.15 -14.76
N ILE A 1045 -25.90 8.18 -14.06
CA ILE A 1045 -26.72 9.05 -13.20
C ILE A 1045 -27.67 9.81 -14.11
N ASP A 1046 -28.97 9.70 -13.82
CA ASP A 1046 -30.01 10.21 -14.71
C ASP A 1046 -31.20 10.75 -13.91
N HIS A 1047 -32.14 11.37 -14.63
CA HIS A 1047 -33.38 11.84 -14.05
C HIS A 1047 -34.15 10.67 -13.42
N ALA A 1048 -34.62 10.86 -12.19
CA ALA A 1048 -35.12 9.79 -11.32
C ALA A 1048 -36.27 8.96 -11.93
N TYR A 1049 -37.08 9.57 -12.81
CA TYR A 1049 -38.23 8.91 -13.43
C TYR A 1049 -37.95 8.33 -14.82
N LYS A 1050 -36.74 8.50 -15.37
CA LYS A 1050 -36.45 8.00 -16.74
C LYS A 1050 -36.53 6.48 -16.84
N ARG A 1051 -36.15 5.77 -15.77
CA ARG A 1051 -36.17 4.30 -15.69
C ARG A 1051 -37.46 3.74 -15.07
N GLN A 1052 -38.34 4.60 -14.56
CA GLN A 1052 -39.61 4.25 -13.88
C GLN A 1052 -40.69 5.29 -14.23
N PRO A 1053 -41.06 5.43 -15.52
CA PRO A 1053 -41.99 6.47 -15.99
C PRO A 1053 -43.38 6.36 -15.37
N GLU A 1054 -43.79 5.17 -14.94
CA GLU A 1054 -45.02 4.94 -14.17
C GLU A 1054 -45.04 5.69 -12.82
N LEU A 1055 -43.87 5.98 -12.23
CA LEU A 1055 -43.76 6.78 -11.01
C LEU A 1055 -43.79 8.29 -11.27
N ALA A 1056 -43.76 8.72 -12.54
CA ALA A 1056 -43.86 10.12 -12.93
C ALA A 1056 -45.31 10.62 -12.98
N GLU A 1057 -46.29 9.71 -13.07
CA GLU A 1057 -47.70 10.08 -13.22
C GLU A 1057 -48.19 10.89 -12.00
N GLY A 1058 -48.73 12.09 -12.26
CA GLY A 1058 -49.17 13.02 -11.20
C GLY A 1058 -48.05 13.76 -10.46
N LYS A 1059 -46.78 13.65 -10.89
CA LYS A 1059 -45.66 14.44 -10.37
C LYS A 1059 -45.39 15.65 -11.27
N ASN A 1060 -45.17 16.83 -10.67
CA ASN A 1060 -44.61 17.97 -11.41
C ASN A 1060 -43.12 17.70 -11.67
N LEU A 1061 -42.76 17.48 -12.93
CA LEU A 1061 -41.38 17.29 -13.38
C LEU A 1061 -40.71 18.65 -13.58
N ASP A 1062 -39.55 18.86 -12.97
CA ASP A 1062 -38.79 20.10 -13.15
C ASP A 1062 -38.17 20.17 -14.56
N LEU A 1063 -38.19 21.37 -15.16
CA LEU A 1063 -37.71 21.61 -16.54
C LEU A 1063 -36.20 21.42 -16.74
N CYS A 1064 -35.41 21.24 -15.65
CA CYS A 1064 -33.95 21.09 -15.64
C CYS A 1064 -33.22 21.86 -16.77
N PRO A 1065 -33.33 23.21 -16.81
CA PRO A 1065 -32.83 24.06 -17.90
C PRO A 1065 -31.36 23.92 -18.28
N TRP A 1066 -30.50 23.37 -17.40
CA TRP A 1066 -29.06 23.22 -17.70
C TRP A 1066 -28.68 21.83 -18.22
N GLY A 1067 -29.67 20.95 -18.41
CA GLY A 1067 -29.49 19.65 -19.03
C GLY A 1067 -28.69 18.66 -18.17
N HIS A 1068 -28.20 17.61 -18.83
CA HIS A 1068 -27.45 16.52 -18.18
C HIS A 1068 -25.99 16.93 -17.97
N ARG A 1069 -25.56 17.04 -16.71
CA ARG A 1069 -24.22 17.51 -16.31
C ARG A 1069 -23.58 16.53 -15.33
N VAL A 1070 -23.14 15.39 -15.86
CA VAL A 1070 -22.51 14.31 -15.10
C VAL A 1070 -21.14 14.02 -15.69
N TYR A 1071 -20.10 14.17 -14.87
CA TYR A 1071 -18.71 14.09 -15.31
C TYR A 1071 -17.92 13.03 -14.54
N TYR A 1072 -17.08 12.29 -15.26
CA TYR A 1072 -16.27 11.20 -14.77
C TYR A 1072 -14.78 11.41 -15.11
N TYR A 1073 -13.92 10.92 -14.22
CA TYR A 1073 -12.48 10.80 -14.48
C TYR A 1073 -11.88 9.67 -13.65
N GLY A 1074 -11.14 8.74 -14.27
CA GLY A 1074 -10.39 7.69 -13.58
C GLY A 1074 -11.25 6.68 -12.81
N CYS A 1075 -12.56 6.66 -13.06
CA CYS A 1075 -13.52 5.77 -12.41
C CYS A 1075 -13.41 4.35 -12.96
N VAL A 1076 -13.65 3.35 -12.11
CA VAL A 1076 -13.62 1.94 -12.52
C VAL A 1076 -14.79 1.19 -11.92
N ARG A 1077 -15.29 0.22 -12.69
CA ARG A 1077 -16.35 -0.71 -12.28
C ARG A 1077 -15.88 -2.15 -12.49
N GLU A 1078 -16.06 -2.99 -11.48
CA GLU A 1078 -15.76 -4.43 -11.63
C GLU A 1078 -16.60 -5.06 -12.73
N GLY A 1079 -15.96 -5.82 -13.62
CA GLY A 1079 -16.62 -6.37 -14.81
C GLY A 1079 -16.73 -5.40 -15.99
N GLY A 1080 -16.18 -4.18 -15.90
CA GLY A 1080 -16.19 -3.19 -16.97
C GLY A 1080 -17.46 -2.35 -17.01
N HIS A 1081 -17.56 -1.47 -18.01
CA HIS A 1081 -18.71 -0.61 -18.25
C HIS A 1081 -18.97 -0.39 -19.75
N SER A 1082 -20.22 -0.14 -20.12
CA SER A 1082 -20.65 0.11 -21.52
C SER A 1082 -20.16 1.44 -22.13
N GLY A 1083 -19.48 2.28 -21.34
CA GLY A 1083 -18.89 3.55 -21.78
C GLY A 1083 -19.40 4.77 -21.03
N TRP A 1084 -20.46 4.62 -20.22
CA TRP A 1084 -21.02 5.72 -19.41
C TRP A 1084 -20.05 6.28 -18.35
N LEU A 1085 -19.07 5.49 -17.90
CA LEU A 1085 -18.00 5.92 -16.99
C LEU A 1085 -16.73 6.43 -17.69
N ALA A 1086 -16.75 6.57 -19.02
CA ALA A 1086 -15.59 7.06 -19.75
C ALA A 1086 -15.21 8.48 -19.29
N ASP A 1087 -13.90 8.73 -19.20
CA ASP A 1087 -13.38 10.04 -18.81
C ASP A 1087 -13.93 11.13 -19.74
N ASN A 1088 -14.70 12.04 -19.16
CA ASN A 1088 -15.35 13.14 -19.90
C ASN A 1088 -15.21 14.49 -19.18
N ILE A 1089 -14.43 14.58 -18.09
CA ILE A 1089 -14.30 15.82 -17.31
C ILE A 1089 -13.84 17.03 -18.14
N SER A 1090 -13.12 16.82 -19.25
CA SER A 1090 -12.71 17.88 -20.17
C SER A 1090 -13.89 18.55 -20.88
N SER A 1091 -15.06 17.91 -20.94
CA SER A 1091 -16.30 18.49 -21.48
C SER A 1091 -17.08 19.32 -20.46
N ALA A 1092 -16.70 19.28 -19.18
CA ALA A 1092 -17.25 20.18 -18.18
C ALA A 1092 -16.87 21.62 -18.50
N GLU A 1093 -17.73 22.56 -18.11
CA GLU A 1093 -17.48 23.99 -18.28
C GLU A 1093 -16.13 24.39 -17.65
N GLY A 1094 -15.28 25.06 -18.42
CA GLY A 1094 -13.93 25.44 -18.02
C GLY A 1094 -12.86 24.34 -18.15
N SER A 1095 -13.23 23.13 -18.61
CA SER A 1095 -12.35 21.98 -18.82
C SER A 1095 -11.37 21.75 -17.66
N PRO A 1096 -11.85 21.58 -16.42
CA PRO A 1096 -10.98 21.47 -15.27
C PRO A 1096 -10.14 20.19 -15.36
N GLU A 1097 -8.83 20.34 -15.16
CA GLU A 1097 -7.96 19.20 -14.91
C GLU A 1097 -8.40 18.50 -13.61
N PHE A 1098 -8.43 17.17 -13.60
CA PHE A 1098 -8.93 16.42 -12.45
C PHE A 1098 -8.24 16.80 -11.13
N HIS A 1099 -6.94 17.10 -11.18
CA HIS A 1099 -6.14 17.45 -10.02
C HIS A 1099 -6.43 18.87 -9.49
N ALA A 1100 -7.14 19.71 -10.26
CA ALA A 1100 -7.57 21.04 -9.86
C ALA A 1100 -8.92 21.01 -9.11
N VAL A 1101 -9.68 19.91 -9.21
CA VAL A 1101 -10.97 19.72 -8.52
C VAL A 1101 -10.74 19.42 -7.03
N THR A 1102 -10.50 20.49 -6.27
CA THR A 1102 -10.33 20.49 -4.81
C THR A 1102 -11.60 20.98 -4.13
N ALA A 1103 -11.75 20.76 -2.83
CA ALA A 1103 -12.86 21.31 -2.05
C ALA A 1103 -13.00 22.82 -2.24
N ARG A 1104 -11.89 23.56 -2.17
CA ARG A 1104 -11.88 25.01 -2.41
C ARG A 1104 -12.35 25.40 -3.81
N TRP A 1105 -11.98 24.63 -4.84
CA TRP A 1105 -12.50 24.84 -6.20
C TRP A 1105 -13.99 24.54 -6.27
N THR A 1106 -14.45 23.46 -5.64
CA THR A 1106 -15.86 23.06 -5.59
C THR A 1106 -16.73 24.15 -5.01
N PHE A 1107 -16.25 24.86 -3.98
CA PHE A 1107 -16.97 25.98 -3.36
C PHE A 1107 -16.67 27.34 -4.00
N ASP A 1108 -16.08 27.41 -5.19
CA ASP A 1108 -15.68 28.64 -5.90
C ASP A 1108 -14.82 29.59 -5.03
N GLY A 1109 -14.03 29.04 -4.10
CA GLY A 1109 -13.26 29.81 -3.12
C GLY A 1109 -14.07 30.48 -2.01
N LYS A 1110 -15.39 30.31 -1.96
CA LYS A 1110 -16.30 30.91 -0.96
C LYS A 1110 -16.11 30.31 0.44
N TRP A 1111 -15.65 29.06 0.53
CA TRP A 1111 -15.45 28.34 1.79
C TRP A 1111 -14.23 27.42 1.72
N ASP A 1112 -13.46 27.37 2.82
CA ASP A 1112 -12.27 26.52 2.97
C ASP A 1112 -12.46 25.60 4.19
N PRO A 1113 -13.26 24.52 4.06
CA PRO A 1113 -13.52 23.60 5.16
C PRO A 1113 -12.26 22.86 5.62
N GLU A 1114 -11.33 22.60 4.71
CA GLU A 1114 -10.08 21.91 5.01
C GLU A 1114 -9.19 22.77 5.91
N LYS A 1115 -9.17 24.10 5.73
CA LYS A 1115 -8.53 25.01 6.70
C LYS A 1115 -9.15 24.87 8.08
N ARG A 1116 -10.48 24.87 8.17
CA ARG A 1116 -11.18 24.73 9.46
C ARG A 1116 -10.86 23.40 10.15
N ILE A 1117 -10.77 22.30 9.40
CA ILE A 1117 -10.35 21.00 9.94
C ILE A 1117 -8.91 21.05 10.44
N ARG A 1118 -7.98 21.68 9.69
CA ARG A 1118 -6.59 21.88 10.13
C ARG A 1118 -6.48 22.73 11.39
N ASP A 1119 -7.27 23.80 11.51
CA ASP A 1119 -7.31 24.67 12.71
C ASP A 1119 -7.87 23.94 13.95
N LEU A 1120 -8.67 22.88 13.74
CA LEU A 1120 -9.28 22.05 14.78
C LEU A 1120 -8.60 20.69 14.94
N TRP A 1121 -7.45 20.48 14.30
CA TRP A 1121 -6.81 19.16 14.22
C TRP A 1121 -6.57 18.51 15.59
N GLN A 1122 -6.18 19.32 16.57
CA GLN A 1122 -5.95 18.92 17.96
C GLN A 1122 -7.16 18.32 18.68
N VAL A 1123 -8.39 18.52 18.16
CA VAL A 1123 -9.63 17.94 18.70
C VAL A 1123 -10.28 16.93 17.77
N VAL A 1124 -10.21 17.09 16.44
CA VAL A 1124 -10.79 16.10 15.51
C VAL A 1124 -9.94 14.84 15.36
N ALA A 1125 -8.72 14.88 15.92
CA ALA A 1125 -7.66 13.88 15.95
C ALA A 1125 -8.06 12.51 15.39
N TYR A 1126 -7.70 12.36 14.13
CA TYR A 1126 -7.78 11.15 13.32
C TYR A 1126 -6.85 10.07 13.85
#